data_AF-A0A919PLH8-F1
#
_entry.id   AF-A0A919PLH8-F1
#
_cell.length_a   1.000
_cell.length_b   1.000
_cell.length_c   1.000
_cell.angle_alpha   90.00
_cell.angle_beta   90.00
_cell.angle_gamma   90.00
#
_symmetry.space_group_name_H-M   'P 1'
#
loop_
_entity.id
_entity.type
_entity.pdbx_description
1 polymer ?
#
loop_
_entity_poly.entity_id
_entity_poly.type
_entity_poly.pdbx_seq_one_letter_code
_entity_poly.pdbx_strand_id
1 'polypeptide(L)'
;MLDAYSPSAAPASQYAEQHDLTASLRADANQLAPGWLGAQLDALAPTTPLGGPLPPTFVRVGQAHPLDDARFPVVVPLLRAGHIAIDADARDSRVAGLLRSLVLRLLASSPPGSVRIRAIDAVDSGSTFGWFAGIESIMPAPVSDAEGLRAVLDEGEQWIAARTDAPGPTLLIVIASLPELTEGRDLARIAGLAHAGPAGRLHLIAAGWPPPPLTAETTQAPLPHATQIAIRNPHAWVGDPPGATFSGTGVTPARLNAPVYLDQDPPADLVRRVCAQLSGPWGAPPAQVGEPSRTAWLNYVAAGQRLDAVRREVIAVVAEHKAALKAARDDLSAIRAKLAHHQAYLTEIAREAGGRAFDLMPSWQETQTAAAVLTGAARPAAQPAGRRRGAAQEPATTWPQQPGSRTATLPVSAPPVAPGVPSPPATGNLYLGSTAGNTGAIMGPFQTYPGAPNYNGPTGAQPTYRPPVSGVPARPQSPGQAPGYVPSHAKSPAQVSGGPVRPAAVSGVPAPVSTGATGTGTARPQSPQSPPAPESLPGRVSHALRVAAAGLKQSEGALAAPDRSGTASSTRAWINAAIYFTFAVLAAFVQVPTLLAGERFEGISLLAVPCALVLPALAFGLGWLTIGATTRRPTARTPVMGMAISLLALVPMIVFGAVLFLG
;
A
#
# COMPACT_ATOMS: atom_id res chain seq x y z
N MET A 1 -12.64 17.79 12.37
CA MET A 1 -11.18 17.69 12.09
C MET A 1 -10.80 16.28 11.62
N LEU A 2 -10.99 15.22 12.42
CA LEU A 2 -10.65 13.84 12.01
C LEU A 2 -11.43 13.37 10.76
N ASP A 3 -12.66 13.83 10.56
CA ASP A 3 -13.47 13.46 9.39
C ASP A 3 -13.00 14.13 8.09
N ALA A 4 -12.27 15.25 8.20
CA ALA A 4 -11.68 15.95 7.06
C ALA A 4 -10.22 15.53 6.79
N TYR A 5 -9.62 14.72 7.68
CA TYR A 5 -8.25 14.25 7.53
C TYR A 5 -8.19 13.04 6.58
N SER A 6 -7.47 13.19 5.47
CA SER A 6 -7.20 12.10 4.53
C SER A 6 -5.80 11.53 4.81
N PRO A 7 -5.67 10.30 5.32
CA PRO A 7 -4.37 9.68 5.56
C PRO A 7 -3.67 9.25 4.25
N SER A 8 -4.26 9.57 3.09
CA SER A 8 -3.82 9.08 1.78
C SER A 8 -2.60 9.81 1.21
N ALA A 9 -2.22 10.96 1.79
CA ALA A 9 -1.08 11.73 1.30
C ALA A 9 0.21 11.28 2.00
N ALA A 10 1.22 10.94 1.19
CA ALA A 10 2.59 10.79 1.65
C ALA A 10 3.10 12.11 2.27
N PRO A 11 4.06 12.07 3.21
CA PRO A 11 4.86 13.22 3.59
C PRO A 11 5.41 13.97 2.36
N ALA A 12 5.43 15.30 2.42
CA ALA A 12 5.82 16.15 1.29
C ALA A 12 7.25 15.87 0.79
N SER A 13 8.18 15.55 1.68
CA SER A 13 9.56 15.17 1.33
C SER A 13 9.62 13.87 0.54
N GLN A 14 8.89 12.83 0.96
CA GLN A 14 8.83 11.54 0.26
C GLN A 14 8.11 11.67 -1.09
N TYR A 15 7.17 12.59 -1.22
CA TYR A 15 6.53 12.91 -2.49
C TYR A 15 7.49 13.62 -3.46
N ALA A 16 8.25 14.61 -2.98
CA ALA A 16 9.30 15.28 -3.77
C ALA A 16 10.39 14.30 -4.22
N GLU A 17 10.85 13.40 -3.33
CA GLU A 17 11.85 12.39 -3.67
C GLU A 17 11.35 11.42 -4.76
N GLN A 18 10.08 11.01 -4.73
CA GLN A 18 9.50 10.19 -5.81
C GLN A 18 9.47 10.91 -7.16
N HIS A 19 9.23 12.23 -7.16
CA HIS A 19 9.29 13.06 -8.37
C HIS A 19 10.70 13.13 -8.94
N ASP A 20 11.69 13.38 -8.09
CA ASP A 20 13.10 13.46 -8.48
C ASP A 20 13.58 12.12 -9.07
N LEU A 21 13.27 11.00 -8.39
CA LEU A 21 13.59 9.66 -8.88
C LEU A 21 12.92 9.35 -10.22
N THR A 22 11.67 9.78 -10.39
CA THR A 22 10.94 9.63 -11.65
C THR A 22 11.59 10.43 -12.78
N ALA A 23 12.08 11.64 -12.49
CA ALA A 23 12.82 12.45 -13.45
C ALA A 23 14.15 11.80 -13.85
N SER A 24 14.90 11.24 -12.89
CA SER A 24 16.14 10.50 -13.15
C SER A 24 15.89 9.26 -14.01
N LEU A 25 14.89 8.44 -13.65
CA LEU A 25 14.51 7.25 -14.43
C LEU A 25 14.14 7.60 -15.87
N ARG A 26 13.43 8.72 -16.08
CA ARG A 26 13.09 9.21 -17.42
C ARG A 26 14.32 9.61 -18.22
N ALA A 27 15.27 10.31 -17.58
CA ALA A 27 16.51 10.74 -18.23
C ALA A 27 17.37 9.53 -18.64
N ASP A 28 17.57 8.57 -17.73
CA ASP A 28 18.35 7.36 -18.01
C ASP A 28 17.66 6.47 -19.06
N ALA A 29 16.32 6.34 -19.03
CA ALA A 29 15.58 5.61 -20.06
C ALA A 29 15.78 6.21 -21.46
N ASN A 30 15.82 7.54 -21.59
CA ASN A 30 16.07 8.22 -22.86
C ASN A 30 17.50 7.98 -23.38
N GLN A 31 18.47 7.78 -22.48
CA GLN A 31 19.84 7.42 -22.87
C GLN A 31 19.95 5.95 -23.30
N LEU A 32 19.23 5.06 -22.61
CA LEU A 32 19.26 3.62 -22.87
C LEU A 32 18.52 3.24 -24.16
N ALA A 33 17.41 3.90 -24.45
CA ALA A 33 16.52 3.59 -25.57
C ALA A 33 16.18 4.85 -26.39
N PRO A 34 17.15 5.42 -27.12
CA PRO A 34 16.93 6.62 -27.91
C PRO A 34 16.04 6.37 -29.15
N GLY A 35 15.40 7.43 -29.64
CA GLY A 35 14.64 7.40 -30.89
C GLY A 35 13.54 6.34 -30.91
N TRP A 36 13.52 5.48 -31.93
CA TRP A 36 12.55 4.40 -32.10
C TRP A 36 12.44 3.49 -30.87
N LEU A 37 13.51 3.29 -30.10
CA LEU A 37 13.53 2.32 -29.00
C LEU A 37 12.73 2.79 -27.77
N GLY A 38 12.59 4.10 -27.55
CA GLY A 38 11.96 4.66 -26.33
C GLY A 38 10.90 5.73 -26.55
N ALA A 39 10.84 6.33 -27.75
CA ALA A 39 9.82 7.34 -28.06
C ALA A 39 8.40 6.77 -28.05
N GLN A 40 7.38 7.61 -27.86
CA GLN A 40 6.00 7.21 -28.14
C GLN A 40 5.80 7.12 -29.66
N LEU A 41 5.29 6.00 -30.16
CA LEU A 41 5.26 5.71 -31.61
C LEU A 41 4.30 6.61 -32.38
N ASP A 42 3.21 7.05 -31.75
CA ASP A 42 2.26 8.05 -32.25
C ASP A 42 2.84 9.47 -32.31
N ALA A 43 3.86 9.76 -31.49
CA ALA A 43 4.56 11.04 -31.45
C ALA A 43 5.82 11.09 -32.34
N LEU A 44 6.18 9.99 -33.02
CA LEU A 44 7.35 9.94 -33.88
C LEU A 44 7.15 10.78 -35.16
N ALA A 45 8.19 11.54 -35.52
CA ALA A 45 8.18 12.28 -36.76
C ALA A 45 8.17 11.32 -37.96
N PRO A 46 7.39 11.57 -39.01
CA PRO A 46 7.40 10.75 -40.23
C PRO A 46 8.76 10.64 -40.93
N THR A 47 9.68 11.55 -40.61
CA THR A 47 11.04 11.65 -41.14
C THR A 47 12.09 11.02 -40.24
N THR A 48 11.70 10.37 -39.12
CA THR A 48 12.66 9.68 -38.25
C THR A 48 13.38 8.59 -39.06
N PRO A 49 14.72 8.63 -39.18
CA PRO A 49 15.46 7.70 -40.00
C PRO A 49 15.35 6.27 -39.45
N LEU A 50 15.33 5.28 -40.34
CA LEU A 50 15.46 3.87 -39.97
C LEU A 50 16.92 3.48 -39.77
N GLY A 51 17.11 2.44 -38.98
CA GLY A 51 18.41 1.89 -38.64
C GLY A 51 19.10 2.64 -37.52
N GLY A 52 19.94 1.91 -36.80
CA GLY A 52 20.85 2.40 -35.79
C GLY A 52 22.28 2.01 -36.13
N PRO A 53 23.28 2.63 -35.49
CA PRO A 53 24.68 2.26 -35.68
C PRO A 53 25.00 0.88 -35.10
N LEU A 54 24.18 0.38 -34.17
CA LEU A 54 24.39 -0.85 -33.43
C LEU A 54 23.06 -1.59 -33.22
N PRO A 55 23.09 -2.93 -33.11
CA PRO A 55 21.93 -3.70 -32.71
C PRO A 55 21.36 -3.21 -31.37
N PRO A 56 20.02 -3.07 -31.25
CA PRO A 56 19.41 -2.50 -30.06
C PRO A 56 19.50 -3.44 -28.85
N THR A 57 20.04 -2.96 -27.72
CA THR A 57 20.11 -3.76 -26.48
C THR A 57 18.88 -3.58 -25.59
N PHE A 58 18.37 -2.35 -25.50
CA PHE A 58 17.24 -1.98 -24.65
C PHE A 58 16.03 -1.60 -25.50
N VAL A 59 14.85 -1.93 -25.00
CA VAL A 59 13.59 -1.57 -25.65
C VAL A 59 12.58 -1.14 -24.59
N ARG A 60 11.76 -0.14 -24.93
CA ARG A 60 10.64 0.26 -24.10
C ARG A 60 9.49 -0.74 -24.21
N VAL A 61 8.88 -1.05 -23.07
CA VAL A 61 7.68 -1.92 -22.97
C VAL A 61 6.43 -1.16 -22.52
N GLY A 62 6.57 0.06 -21.99
CA GLY A 62 5.45 0.84 -21.49
C GLY A 62 5.84 2.10 -20.74
N GLN A 63 4.91 2.63 -19.95
CA GLN A 63 5.07 3.79 -19.08
C GLN A 63 4.71 3.44 -17.64
N ALA A 64 5.63 3.66 -16.71
CA ALA A 64 5.39 3.49 -15.29
C ALA A 64 4.81 4.77 -14.69
N HIS A 65 3.77 4.63 -13.88
CA HIS A 65 3.08 5.74 -13.22
C HIS A 65 3.18 5.59 -11.69
N PRO A 66 4.34 5.87 -11.07
CA PRO A 66 4.46 5.83 -9.61
C PRO A 66 3.52 6.85 -8.93
N LEU A 67 3.30 8.00 -9.56
CA LEU A 67 2.40 9.06 -9.12
C LEU A 67 1.44 9.43 -10.26
N ASP A 68 0.35 10.13 -9.96
CA ASP A 68 -0.65 10.53 -10.96
C ASP A 68 -0.06 11.49 -12.02
N ASP A 69 0.87 12.35 -11.58
CA ASP A 69 1.52 13.41 -12.34
C ASP A 69 2.98 13.10 -12.72
N ALA A 70 3.55 11.99 -12.24
CA ALA A 70 4.93 11.59 -12.52
C ALA A 70 4.98 10.26 -13.28
N ARG A 71 5.63 10.26 -14.45
CA ARG A 71 5.69 9.10 -15.36
C ARG A 71 7.06 8.90 -15.97
N PHE A 72 7.49 7.66 -16.21
CA PHE A 72 8.73 7.37 -16.90
C PHE A 72 8.61 6.16 -17.84
N PRO A 73 9.33 6.15 -18.99
CA PRO A 73 9.35 4.98 -19.87
C PRO A 73 9.98 3.79 -19.16
N VAL A 74 9.33 2.63 -19.21
CA VAL A 74 9.92 1.38 -18.72
C VAL A 74 10.73 0.76 -19.84
N VAL A 75 12.04 0.77 -19.68
CA VAL A 75 12.99 0.12 -20.60
C VAL A 75 13.51 -1.17 -19.99
N VAL A 76 13.60 -2.21 -20.82
CA VAL A 76 14.11 -3.52 -20.41
C VAL A 76 15.20 -3.97 -21.38
N PRO A 77 16.22 -4.69 -20.90
CA PRO A 77 17.21 -5.29 -21.78
C PRO A 77 16.58 -6.49 -22.51
N LEU A 78 16.84 -6.60 -23.82
CA LEU A 78 16.32 -7.68 -24.67
C LEU A 78 17.46 -8.29 -25.49
N LEU A 79 17.80 -7.73 -26.65
CA LEU A 79 18.85 -8.33 -27.48
C LEU A 79 20.19 -8.21 -26.78
N ARG A 80 21.02 -9.24 -26.91
CA ARG A 80 22.31 -9.43 -26.23
C ARG A 80 22.25 -9.58 -24.70
N ALA A 81 21.07 -9.53 -24.09
CA ALA A 81 20.93 -9.62 -22.63
C ALA A 81 20.03 -10.77 -22.18
N GLY A 82 18.87 -10.95 -22.80
CA GLY A 82 17.94 -12.02 -22.41
C GLY A 82 16.63 -12.01 -23.19
N HIS A 83 15.52 -12.21 -22.51
CA HIS A 83 14.22 -12.46 -23.11
C HIS A 83 13.14 -11.61 -22.45
N ILE A 84 11.97 -11.57 -23.07
CA ILE A 84 10.75 -11.05 -22.44
C ILE A 84 9.75 -12.20 -22.39
N ALA A 85 9.10 -12.38 -21.25
CA ALA A 85 8.01 -13.33 -21.08
C ALA A 85 6.79 -12.57 -20.54
N ILE A 86 5.60 -12.86 -21.08
CA ILE A 86 4.35 -12.18 -20.73
C ILE A 86 3.34 -13.25 -20.31
N ASP A 87 2.68 -13.07 -19.16
CA ASP A 87 1.76 -14.08 -18.60
C ASP A 87 0.38 -14.16 -19.28
N ALA A 88 0.12 -13.28 -20.25
CA ALA A 88 -1.02 -13.35 -21.17
C ALA A 88 -0.54 -13.33 -22.62
N ASP A 89 -1.37 -13.86 -23.53
CA ASP A 89 -1.09 -13.94 -24.96
C ASP A 89 -1.76 -12.81 -25.76
N ALA A 90 -1.59 -12.83 -27.08
CA ALA A 90 -2.11 -11.81 -27.99
C ALA A 90 -3.66 -11.76 -28.11
N ARG A 91 -4.40 -12.66 -27.44
CA ARG A 91 -5.86 -12.51 -27.31
C ARG A 91 -6.21 -11.34 -26.39
N ASP A 92 -5.31 -10.94 -25.48
CA ASP A 92 -5.39 -9.65 -24.81
C ASP A 92 -4.88 -8.56 -25.75
N SER A 93 -5.75 -7.61 -26.09
CA SER A 93 -5.44 -6.52 -27.03
C SER A 93 -4.25 -5.67 -26.60
N ARG A 94 -3.97 -5.56 -25.29
CA ARG A 94 -2.81 -4.83 -24.76
C ARG A 94 -1.51 -5.58 -25.04
N VAL A 95 -1.54 -6.91 -24.99
CA VAL A 95 -0.38 -7.74 -25.33
C VAL A 95 -0.15 -7.73 -26.84
N ALA A 96 -1.20 -7.86 -27.65
CA ALA A 96 -1.09 -7.74 -29.11
C ALA A 96 -0.47 -6.40 -29.54
N GLY A 97 -0.95 -5.29 -28.96
CA GLY A 97 -0.40 -3.94 -29.20
C GLY A 97 1.07 -3.82 -28.76
N LEU A 98 1.42 -4.34 -27.58
CA LEU A 98 2.80 -4.37 -27.10
C LEU A 98 3.71 -5.16 -28.06
N LEU A 99 3.31 -6.36 -28.48
CA LEU A 99 4.10 -7.20 -29.38
C LEU A 99 4.37 -6.50 -30.72
N ARG A 100 3.33 -5.90 -31.33
CA ARG A 100 3.48 -5.09 -32.55
C ARG A 100 4.40 -3.90 -32.34
N SER A 101 4.27 -3.19 -31.21
CA SER A 101 5.15 -2.09 -30.83
C SER A 101 6.61 -2.55 -30.73
N LEU A 102 6.89 -3.64 -29.99
CA LEU A 102 8.25 -4.18 -29.83
C LEU A 102 8.87 -4.58 -31.17
N VAL A 103 8.14 -5.32 -32.01
CA VAL A 103 8.62 -5.73 -33.33
C VAL A 103 8.93 -4.51 -34.20
N LEU A 104 8.02 -3.52 -34.26
CA LEU A 104 8.23 -2.30 -35.03
C LEU A 104 9.47 -1.53 -34.55
N ARG A 105 9.62 -1.35 -33.23
CA ARG A 105 10.77 -0.65 -32.63
C ARG A 105 12.08 -1.34 -32.98
N LEU A 106 12.14 -2.65 -32.86
CA LEU A 106 13.35 -3.43 -33.15
C LEU A 106 13.69 -3.41 -34.64
N LEU A 107 12.70 -3.59 -35.53
CA LEU A 107 12.91 -3.49 -36.97
C LEU A 107 13.37 -2.09 -37.40
N ALA A 108 12.73 -1.04 -36.90
CA ALA A 108 13.03 0.34 -37.27
C ALA A 108 14.39 0.83 -36.72
N SER A 109 14.88 0.25 -35.62
CA SER A 109 16.14 0.63 -34.97
C SER A 109 17.33 -0.27 -35.33
N SER A 110 17.10 -1.45 -35.91
CA SER A 110 18.16 -2.41 -36.20
C SER A 110 18.95 -2.00 -37.45
N PRO A 111 20.29 -2.14 -37.45
CA PRO A 111 21.05 -2.11 -38.69
C PRO A 111 20.51 -3.12 -39.73
N PRO A 112 20.62 -2.82 -41.04
CA PRO A 112 20.20 -3.75 -42.07
C PRO A 112 20.86 -5.13 -41.90
N GLY A 113 20.05 -6.19 -41.93
CA GLY A 113 20.53 -7.57 -41.82
C GLY A 113 21.01 -7.99 -40.43
N SER A 114 20.93 -7.13 -39.40
CA SER A 114 21.38 -7.49 -38.05
C SER A 114 20.35 -8.29 -37.25
N VAL A 115 19.09 -8.35 -37.69
CA VAL A 115 18.02 -9.09 -37.02
C VAL A 115 17.25 -9.94 -38.02
N ARG A 116 16.88 -11.15 -37.60
CA ARG A 116 15.91 -12.02 -38.27
C ARG A 116 14.81 -12.34 -37.29
N ILE A 117 13.56 -12.30 -37.73
CA ILE A 117 12.41 -12.54 -36.88
C ILE A 117 11.68 -13.80 -37.35
N ARG A 118 11.29 -14.65 -36.40
CA ARG A 118 10.35 -15.76 -36.60
C ARG A 118 9.17 -15.56 -35.67
N ALA A 119 7.98 -15.43 -36.23
CA ALA A 119 6.77 -15.20 -35.47
C ALA A 119 5.92 -16.46 -35.40
N ILE A 120 5.44 -16.77 -34.19
CA ILE A 120 4.41 -17.78 -33.94
C ILE A 120 3.18 -17.01 -33.47
N ASP A 121 2.07 -17.17 -34.17
CA ASP A 121 0.81 -16.52 -33.85
C ASP A 121 -0.37 -17.40 -34.28
N ALA A 122 -0.92 -18.12 -33.30
CA ALA A 122 -2.09 -18.97 -33.48
C ALA A 122 -3.42 -18.19 -33.39
N VAL A 123 -3.40 -16.90 -33.04
CA VAL A 123 -4.63 -16.08 -32.99
C VAL A 123 -5.09 -15.77 -34.41
N ASP A 124 -6.32 -16.16 -34.75
CA ASP A 124 -6.97 -15.92 -36.05
C ASP A 124 -6.03 -16.13 -37.25
N SER A 125 -5.22 -17.19 -37.20
CA SER A 125 -4.23 -17.55 -38.22
C SER A 125 -3.18 -16.46 -38.51
N GLY A 126 -2.66 -15.80 -37.47
CA GLY A 126 -1.53 -14.88 -37.59
C GLY A 126 -1.89 -13.40 -37.63
N SER A 127 -3.08 -13.04 -37.14
CA SER A 127 -3.64 -11.69 -37.27
C SER A 127 -2.84 -10.62 -36.51
N THR A 128 -2.09 -11.00 -35.46
CA THR A 128 -1.27 -10.08 -34.66
C THR A 128 -0.15 -9.46 -35.49
N PHE A 129 0.46 -10.24 -36.38
CA PHE A 129 1.62 -9.81 -37.18
C PHE A 129 1.32 -9.65 -38.67
N GLY A 130 0.11 -9.94 -39.13
CA GLY A 130 -0.28 -9.80 -40.55
C GLY A 130 -0.10 -8.39 -41.15
N TRP A 131 0.12 -7.36 -40.32
CA TRP A 131 0.37 -5.98 -40.76
C TRP A 131 1.82 -5.75 -41.23
N PHE A 132 2.74 -6.66 -40.91
CA PHE A 132 4.15 -6.60 -41.31
C PHE A 132 4.40 -7.30 -42.65
N ALA A 133 3.75 -6.83 -43.72
CA ALA A 133 3.84 -7.40 -45.06
C ALA A 133 4.97 -6.75 -45.91
N GLY A 134 5.50 -7.50 -46.88
CA GLY A 134 6.52 -7.02 -47.83
C GLY A 134 7.96 -7.04 -47.31
N ILE A 135 8.18 -7.66 -46.15
CA ILE A 135 9.50 -7.81 -45.50
C ILE A 135 9.81 -9.28 -45.18
N GLU A 136 9.31 -10.21 -46.00
CA GLU A 136 9.37 -11.66 -45.77
C GLU A 136 10.80 -12.21 -45.67
N SER A 137 11.78 -11.49 -46.23
CA SER A 137 13.21 -11.81 -46.11
C SER A 137 13.77 -11.57 -44.70
N ILE A 138 13.14 -10.71 -43.91
CA ILE A 138 13.51 -10.37 -42.53
C ILE A 138 12.59 -11.08 -41.54
N MET A 139 11.28 -11.01 -41.80
CA MET A 139 10.20 -11.56 -41.00
C MET A 139 9.21 -12.27 -41.91
N PRO A 140 9.37 -13.59 -42.12
CA PRO A 140 8.38 -14.39 -42.85
C PRO A 140 7.01 -14.32 -42.20
N ALA A 141 5.97 -14.73 -42.94
CA ALA A 141 4.62 -14.84 -42.40
C ALA A 141 4.61 -15.68 -41.09
N PRO A 142 3.82 -15.27 -40.08
CA PRO A 142 3.76 -15.99 -38.82
C PRO A 142 3.23 -17.41 -39.03
N VAL A 143 3.85 -18.38 -38.34
CA VAL A 143 3.32 -19.74 -38.27
C VAL A 143 2.20 -19.80 -37.23
N SER A 144 1.14 -20.57 -37.51
CA SER A 144 -0.04 -20.63 -36.64
C SER A 144 -0.38 -22.04 -36.11
N ASP A 145 0.31 -23.07 -36.59
CA ASP A 145 0.09 -24.46 -36.22
C ASP A 145 1.29 -25.10 -35.49
N ALA A 146 1.09 -26.31 -34.98
CA ALA A 146 2.10 -27.04 -34.21
C ALA A 146 3.30 -27.48 -35.07
N GLU A 147 3.10 -27.77 -36.36
CA GLU A 147 4.18 -28.15 -37.27
C GLU A 147 5.11 -26.95 -37.53
N GLY A 148 4.54 -25.79 -37.83
CA GLY A 148 5.27 -24.54 -37.99
C GLY A 148 5.97 -24.11 -36.71
N LEU A 149 5.35 -24.27 -35.53
CA LEU A 149 6.03 -24.06 -34.24
C LEU A 149 7.29 -24.94 -34.16
N ARG A 150 7.18 -26.24 -34.42
CA ARG A 150 8.31 -27.18 -34.34
C ARG A 150 9.41 -26.83 -35.33
N ALA A 151 9.06 -26.43 -36.55
CA ALA A 151 10.02 -25.96 -37.55
C ALA A 151 10.79 -24.71 -37.07
N VAL A 152 10.11 -23.75 -36.43
CA VAL A 152 10.77 -22.56 -35.84
C VAL A 152 11.68 -22.96 -34.68
N LEU A 153 11.29 -23.92 -33.84
CA LEU A 153 12.13 -24.43 -32.76
C LEU A 153 13.36 -25.18 -33.29
N ASP A 154 13.21 -26.00 -34.33
CA ASP A 154 14.31 -26.67 -35.02
C ASP A 154 15.32 -25.65 -35.58
N GLU A 155 14.83 -24.59 -36.23
CA GLU A 155 15.67 -23.49 -36.72
C GLU A 155 16.43 -22.80 -35.57
N GLY A 156 15.76 -22.55 -34.44
CA GLY A 156 16.38 -21.95 -33.26
C GLY A 156 17.50 -22.81 -32.67
N GLU A 157 17.30 -24.12 -32.60
CA GLU A 157 18.32 -25.08 -32.12
C GLU A 157 19.51 -25.14 -33.07
N GLN A 158 19.26 -25.19 -34.38
CA GLN A 158 20.30 -25.13 -35.41
C GLN A 158 21.06 -23.80 -35.37
N TRP A 159 20.38 -22.68 -35.12
CA TRP A 159 21.00 -21.37 -34.98
C TRP A 159 22.03 -21.32 -33.85
N ILE A 160 21.66 -21.87 -32.69
CA ILE A 160 22.56 -21.95 -31.53
C ILE A 160 23.73 -22.89 -31.83
N ALA A 161 23.49 -24.01 -32.50
CA ALA A 161 24.53 -24.98 -32.86
C ALA A 161 25.53 -24.44 -33.90
N ALA A 162 25.05 -23.67 -34.88
CA ALA A 162 25.86 -23.09 -35.95
C ALA A 162 26.60 -21.80 -35.55
N ARG A 163 26.50 -21.38 -34.28
CA ARG A 163 27.08 -20.12 -33.82
C ARG A 163 28.60 -20.08 -34.02
N THR A 164 29.09 -18.94 -34.45
CA THR A 164 30.52 -18.61 -34.53
C THR A 164 30.82 -17.40 -33.64
N ASP A 165 32.06 -17.31 -33.15
CA ASP A 165 32.51 -16.14 -32.36
C ASP A 165 32.52 -14.82 -33.16
N ALA A 166 32.54 -14.91 -34.50
CA ALA A 166 32.44 -13.75 -35.37
C ALA A 166 31.11 -12.99 -35.17
N PRO A 167 31.09 -11.65 -35.26
CA PRO A 167 29.86 -10.86 -35.25
C PRO A 167 28.88 -11.37 -36.31
N GLY A 168 27.60 -11.47 -35.94
CA GLY A 168 26.57 -11.98 -36.82
C GLY A 168 25.19 -11.48 -36.42
N PRO A 169 24.17 -11.78 -37.25
CA PRO A 169 22.80 -11.40 -36.95
C PRO A 169 22.30 -12.02 -35.64
N THR A 170 21.24 -11.42 -35.12
CA THR A 170 20.43 -11.94 -34.03
C THR A 170 19.18 -12.61 -34.58
N LEU A 171 18.85 -13.79 -34.06
CA LEU A 171 17.55 -14.43 -34.29
C LEU A 171 16.61 -14.06 -33.15
N LEU A 172 15.46 -13.48 -33.47
CA LEU A 172 14.40 -13.17 -32.53
C LEU A 172 13.19 -14.06 -32.84
N ILE A 173 12.82 -14.90 -31.88
CA ILE A 173 11.58 -15.68 -31.95
C ILE A 173 10.52 -14.94 -31.12
N VAL A 174 9.38 -14.63 -31.74
CA VAL A 174 8.27 -13.93 -31.10
C VAL A 174 7.06 -14.85 -31.08
N ILE A 175 6.63 -15.25 -29.90
CA ILE A 175 5.42 -16.07 -29.70
C ILE A 175 4.32 -15.14 -29.22
N ALA A 176 3.38 -14.80 -30.11
CA ALA A 176 2.18 -14.05 -29.78
C ALA A 176 1.13 -14.92 -29.08
N SER A 177 0.97 -16.16 -29.54
CA SER A 177 0.20 -17.19 -28.87
C SER A 177 0.70 -18.56 -29.29
N LEU A 178 0.68 -19.52 -28.38
CA LEU A 178 0.99 -20.91 -28.71
C LEU A 178 -0.20 -21.57 -29.44
N PRO A 179 0.06 -22.43 -30.45
CA PRO A 179 -0.96 -23.27 -31.06
C PRO A 179 -1.68 -24.14 -30.02
N GLU A 180 -2.94 -24.47 -30.30
CA GLU A 180 -3.67 -25.45 -29.50
C GLU A 180 -2.88 -26.78 -29.46
N LEU A 181 -2.96 -27.48 -28.32
CA LEU A 181 -2.27 -28.76 -28.10
C LEU A 181 -0.72 -28.68 -28.11
N THR A 182 -0.13 -27.52 -27.85
CA THR A 182 1.32 -27.43 -27.63
C THR A 182 1.73 -28.36 -26.48
N GLU A 183 2.53 -29.38 -26.79
CA GLU A 183 2.88 -30.45 -25.86
C GLU A 183 4.00 -30.04 -24.89
N GLY A 184 4.10 -30.73 -23.75
CA GLY A 184 5.16 -30.49 -22.76
C GLY A 184 6.58 -30.57 -23.32
N ARG A 185 6.80 -31.38 -24.37
CA ARG A 185 8.09 -31.45 -25.07
C ARG A 185 8.41 -30.13 -25.79
N ASP A 186 7.46 -29.54 -26.50
CA ASP A 186 7.66 -28.29 -27.23
C ASP A 186 7.86 -27.12 -26.23
N LEU A 187 7.16 -27.12 -25.10
CA LEU A 187 7.39 -26.18 -24.00
C LEU A 187 8.81 -26.31 -23.41
N ALA A 188 9.27 -27.54 -23.16
CA ALA A 188 10.62 -27.78 -22.67
C ALA A 188 11.70 -27.30 -23.66
N ARG A 189 11.45 -27.41 -24.97
CA ARG A 189 12.33 -26.86 -26.01
C ARG A 189 12.38 -25.33 -25.99
N ILE A 190 11.24 -24.66 -25.83
CA ILE A 190 11.19 -23.19 -25.65
C ILE A 190 12.04 -22.78 -24.44
N ALA A 191 11.91 -23.47 -23.31
CA ALA A 191 12.72 -23.21 -22.12
C ALA A 191 14.21 -23.49 -22.35
N GLY A 192 14.56 -24.55 -23.10
CA GLY A 192 15.94 -24.86 -23.49
C GLY A 192 16.56 -23.78 -24.38
N LEU A 193 15.79 -23.29 -25.36
CA LEU A 193 16.18 -22.14 -26.19
C LEU A 193 16.36 -20.87 -25.35
N ALA A 194 15.49 -20.63 -24.36
CA ALA A 194 15.64 -19.49 -23.46
C ALA A 194 16.92 -19.59 -22.61
N HIS A 195 17.33 -20.80 -22.23
CA HIS A 195 18.54 -21.00 -21.44
C HIS A 195 19.82 -20.77 -22.28
N ALA A 196 19.89 -21.39 -23.47
CA ALA A 196 21.09 -21.35 -24.32
C ALA A 196 21.14 -20.13 -25.26
N GLY A 197 19.98 -19.52 -25.52
CA GLY A 197 19.76 -18.52 -26.57
C GLY A 197 20.62 -17.26 -26.47
N PRO A 198 20.73 -16.59 -25.30
CA PRO A 198 21.49 -15.34 -25.20
C PRO A 198 22.96 -15.49 -25.62
N ALA A 199 23.57 -16.65 -25.31
CA ALA A 199 24.93 -16.98 -25.72
C ALA A 199 25.05 -17.36 -27.22
N GLY A 200 23.93 -17.68 -27.88
CA GLY A 200 23.83 -17.96 -29.32
C GLY A 200 23.28 -16.80 -30.14
N ARG A 201 23.12 -15.60 -29.56
CA ARG A 201 22.42 -14.45 -30.18
C ARG A 201 20.99 -14.79 -30.63
N LEU A 202 20.33 -15.66 -29.87
CA LEU A 202 18.92 -15.99 -30.02
C LEU A 202 18.16 -15.38 -28.84
N HIS A 203 17.09 -14.64 -29.12
CA HIS A 203 16.25 -14.02 -28.11
C HIS A 203 14.78 -14.39 -28.30
N LEU A 204 14.04 -14.46 -27.19
CA LEU A 204 12.63 -14.77 -27.17
C LEU A 204 11.82 -13.57 -26.67
N ILE A 205 10.68 -13.33 -27.30
CA ILE A 205 9.55 -12.62 -26.71
C ILE A 205 8.40 -13.62 -26.67
N ALA A 206 8.07 -14.13 -25.48
CA ALA A 206 7.09 -15.20 -25.32
C ALA A 206 5.86 -14.72 -24.56
N ALA A 207 4.73 -14.57 -25.26
CA ALA A 207 3.45 -14.26 -24.66
C ALA A 207 2.67 -15.54 -24.30
N GLY A 208 1.85 -15.46 -23.25
CA GLY A 208 1.17 -16.62 -22.67
C GLY A 208 2.12 -17.57 -21.93
N TRP A 209 3.20 -17.06 -21.32
CA TRP A 209 4.15 -17.87 -20.53
C TRP A 209 4.12 -17.53 -19.03
N PRO A 210 4.01 -18.52 -18.13
CA PRO A 210 3.78 -19.94 -18.41
C PRO A 210 2.39 -20.21 -19.03
N PRO A 211 2.25 -21.21 -19.90
CA PRO A 211 0.99 -21.49 -20.57
C PRO A 211 -0.05 -22.04 -19.59
N PRO A 212 -1.34 -21.66 -19.74
CA PRO A 212 -2.42 -22.27 -18.98
C PRO A 212 -2.66 -23.73 -19.43
N PRO A 213 -3.24 -24.59 -18.56
CA PRO A 213 -3.64 -24.30 -17.19
C PRO A 213 -2.44 -24.24 -16.24
N LEU A 214 -2.45 -23.27 -15.33
CA LEU A 214 -1.44 -23.11 -14.29
C LEU A 214 -1.78 -24.02 -13.10
N THR A 215 -1.59 -25.33 -13.25
CA THR A 215 -1.68 -26.29 -12.13
C THR A 215 -0.28 -26.54 -11.56
N ALA A 216 -0.17 -27.03 -10.33
CA ALA A 216 1.15 -27.36 -9.74
C ALA A 216 1.93 -28.39 -10.59
N GLU A 217 1.23 -29.23 -11.37
CA GLU A 217 1.80 -30.30 -12.20
C GLU A 217 2.12 -29.83 -13.63
N THR A 218 1.41 -28.83 -14.15
CA THR A 218 1.51 -28.36 -15.55
C THR A 218 2.12 -26.97 -15.70
N THR A 219 2.29 -26.22 -14.60
CA THR A 219 2.88 -24.88 -14.63
C THR A 219 4.35 -24.99 -15.00
N GLN A 220 4.71 -24.45 -16.15
CA GLN A 220 6.11 -24.29 -16.53
C GLN A 220 6.79 -23.28 -15.60
N ALA A 221 8.08 -23.51 -15.32
CA ALA A 221 8.88 -22.52 -14.63
C ALA A 221 8.94 -21.20 -15.43
N PRO A 222 9.17 -20.06 -14.78
CA PRO A 222 9.51 -18.83 -15.49
C PRO A 222 10.67 -19.06 -16.46
N LEU A 223 10.60 -18.49 -17.67
CA LEU A 223 11.69 -18.61 -18.63
C LEU A 223 13.00 -18.08 -18.02
N PRO A 224 14.12 -18.83 -18.11
CA PRO A 224 15.41 -18.35 -17.65
C PRO A 224 15.82 -17.11 -18.46
N HIS A 225 16.56 -16.21 -17.82
CA HIS A 225 17.03 -14.97 -18.46
C HIS A 225 15.92 -14.12 -19.10
N ALA A 226 14.68 -14.18 -18.58
CA ALA A 226 13.57 -13.37 -19.08
C ALA A 226 13.14 -12.29 -18.08
N THR A 227 12.91 -11.07 -18.57
CA THR A 227 12.10 -10.09 -17.87
C THR A 227 10.63 -10.52 -17.95
N GLN A 228 10.03 -10.78 -16.80
CA GLN A 228 8.63 -11.20 -16.71
C GLN A 228 7.70 -9.99 -16.72
N ILE A 229 6.66 -10.00 -17.56
CA ILE A 229 5.61 -8.99 -17.61
C ILE A 229 4.30 -9.65 -17.23
N ALA A 230 3.75 -9.23 -16.09
CA ALA A 230 2.54 -9.81 -15.54
C ALA A 230 1.35 -8.86 -15.72
N ILE A 231 0.39 -9.25 -16.55
CA ILE A 231 -0.78 -8.46 -16.92
C ILE A 231 -1.79 -8.44 -15.77
N ARG A 232 -2.17 -7.25 -15.30
CA ARG A 232 -3.25 -7.04 -14.32
C ARG A 232 -4.28 -6.06 -14.89
N ASN A 233 -5.39 -5.87 -14.19
CA ASN A 233 -6.38 -4.87 -14.57
C ASN A 233 -6.25 -3.64 -13.66
N PRO A 234 -5.95 -2.42 -14.18
CA PRO A 234 -5.74 -2.04 -15.59
C PRO A 234 -4.27 -1.98 -16.07
N HIS A 235 -3.30 -2.26 -15.20
CA HIS A 235 -1.86 -2.10 -15.48
C HIS A 235 -1.12 -3.45 -15.53
N ALA A 236 0.15 -3.45 -15.89
CA ALA A 236 1.05 -4.58 -15.79
C ALA A 236 2.11 -4.36 -14.70
N TRP A 237 2.69 -5.46 -14.22
CA TRP A 237 3.91 -5.46 -13.42
C TRP A 237 5.08 -5.93 -14.27
N VAL A 238 6.23 -5.27 -14.14
CA VAL A 238 7.46 -5.65 -14.81
C VAL A 238 8.41 -6.21 -13.76
N GLY A 239 8.74 -7.48 -13.88
CA GLY A 239 9.68 -8.21 -13.03
C GLY A 239 11.11 -7.77 -13.25
N ASP A 240 12.01 -8.40 -12.50
CA ASP A 240 13.43 -8.13 -12.63
C ASP A 240 13.99 -8.53 -14.00
N PRO A 241 14.88 -7.71 -14.57
CA PRO A 241 15.58 -8.04 -15.79
C PRO A 241 16.76 -9.00 -15.52
N PRO A 242 17.26 -9.70 -16.56
CA PRO A 242 18.41 -10.58 -16.42
C PRO A 242 19.63 -9.84 -15.85
N GLY A 243 20.15 -10.33 -14.72
CA GLY A 243 21.37 -9.80 -14.09
C GLY A 243 21.19 -8.50 -13.31
N ALA A 244 19.98 -7.99 -13.10
CA ALA A 244 19.72 -6.84 -12.24
C ALA A 244 18.38 -6.97 -11.50
N THR A 245 18.15 -6.15 -10.48
CA THR A 245 16.90 -6.18 -9.70
C THR A 245 16.36 -4.77 -9.51
N PHE A 246 15.06 -4.58 -9.74
CA PHE A 246 14.38 -3.32 -9.47
C PHE A 246 13.93 -3.19 -8.01
N SER A 247 13.94 -4.28 -7.25
CA SER A 247 13.52 -4.28 -5.85
C SER A 247 14.70 -4.25 -4.90
N GLY A 248 14.46 -3.80 -3.66
CA GLY A 248 15.41 -3.97 -2.57
C GLY A 248 15.68 -5.45 -2.25
N THR A 249 16.73 -5.72 -1.47
CA THR A 249 17.07 -7.07 -1.02
C THR A 249 15.95 -7.69 -0.18
N GLY A 250 15.67 -8.98 -0.39
CA GLY A 250 14.67 -9.73 0.39
C GLY A 250 13.21 -9.53 -0.04
N VAL A 251 12.97 -8.82 -1.15
CA VAL A 251 11.63 -8.60 -1.69
C VAL A 251 11.26 -9.71 -2.67
N THR A 252 10.13 -10.38 -2.45
CA THR A 252 9.57 -11.35 -3.40
C THR A 252 8.07 -11.12 -3.64
N PRO A 253 7.59 -11.21 -4.89
CA PRO A 253 8.37 -11.25 -6.12
C PRO A 253 9.09 -9.92 -6.37
N ALA A 254 10.34 -10.00 -6.83
CA ALA A 254 11.13 -8.82 -7.17
C ALA A 254 10.66 -8.24 -8.52
N ARG A 255 10.32 -6.95 -8.51
CA ARG A 255 9.70 -6.24 -9.64
C ARG A 255 9.86 -4.73 -9.50
N LEU A 256 9.63 -4.02 -10.59
CA LEU A 256 9.46 -2.58 -10.58
C LEU A 256 8.23 -2.22 -9.74
N ASN A 257 8.42 -1.46 -8.66
CA ASN A 257 7.34 -1.07 -7.76
C ASN A 257 6.55 0.15 -8.28
N ALA A 258 6.12 0.09 -9.53
CA ALA A 258 5.24 1.08 -10.15
C ALA A 258 4.27 0.39 -11.12
N PRO A 259 2.99 0.79 -11.19
CA PRO A 259 2.06 0.27 -12.18
C PRO A 259 2.54 0.69 -13.58
N VAL A 260 2.62 -0.27 -14.49
CA VAL A 260 3.09 -0.04 -15.86
C VAL A 260 1.94 -0.15 -16.85
N TYR A 261 1.73 0.89 -17.65
CA TYR A 261 0.80 0.84 -18.78
C TYR A 261 1.59 0.45 -20.01
N LEU A 262 1.27 -0.70 -20.59
CA LEU A 262 1.97 -1.21 -21.75
C LEU A 262 1.83 -0.25 -22.94
N ASP A 263 2.85 -0.25 -23.80
CA ASP A 263 2.79 0.53 -25.03
C ASP A 263 1.58 0.09 -25.88
N GLN A 264 0.93 1.09 -26.45
CA GLN A 264 -0.26 0.90 -27.28
C GLN A 264 0.11 0.33 -28.65
N ASP A 265 -0.92 -0.11 -29.37
CA ASP A 265 -0.80 -0.54 -30.75
C ASP A 265 -0.16 0.57 -31.62
N PRO A 266 0.91 0.29 -32.40
CA PRO A 266 1.45 1.28 -33.32
C PRO A 266 0.42 1.71 -34.37
N PRO A 267 0.43 2.99 -34.80
CA PRO A 267 -0.41 3.44 -35.91
C PRO A 267 -0.15 2.60 -37.17
N ALA A 268 -1.20 2.09 -37.82
CA ALA A 268 -1.07 1.20 -38.98
C ALA A 268 -0.29 1.85 -40.15
N ASP A 269 -0.45 3.16 -40.35
CA ASP A 269 0.32 3.92 -41.36
C ASP A 269 1.81 3.97 -41.07
N LEU A 270 2.19 3.98 -39.79
CA LEU A 270 3.59 3.91 -39.38
C LEU A 270 4.17 2.54 -39.72
N VAL A 271 3.46 1.46 -39.39
CA VAL A 271 3.87 0.08 -39.70
C VAL A 271 4.07 -0.10 -41.20
N ARG A 272 3.09 0.29 -42.03
CA ARG A 272 3.17 0.18 -43.50
C ARG A 272 4.36 0.95 -44.07
N ARG A 273 4.60 2.18 -43.58
CA ARG A 273 5.71 3.02 -44.01
C ARG A 273 7.06 2.37 -43.70
N VAL A 274 7.23 1.89 -42.47
CA VAL A 274 8.47 1.22 -42.04
C VAL A 274 8.70 -0.03 -42.89
N CYS A 275 7.68 -0.87 -43.11
CA CYS A 275 7.81 -2.06 -43.96
C CYS A 275 8.21 -1.71 -45.40
N ALA A 276 7.58 -0.68 -45.99
CA ALA A 276 7.93 -0.22 -47.34
C ALA A 276 9.38 0.25 -47.43
N GLN A 277 9.86 0.97 -46.42
CA GLN A 277 11.26 1.43 -46.36
C GLN A 277 12.25 0.27 -46.17
N LEU A 278 11.92 -0.71 -45.32
CA LEU A 278 12.75 -1.90 -45.08
C LEU A 278 12.85 -2.82 -46.32
N SER A 279 11.81 -2.84 -47.15
CA SER A 279 11.79 -3.58 -48.43
C SER A 279 12.64 -2.90 -49.52
N GLY A 280 12.90 -1.59 -49.37
CA GLY A 280 13.68 -0.80 -50.32
C GLY A 280 15.19 -0.85 -50.05
N PRO A 281 15.99 -0.17 -50.90
CA PRO A 281 17.41 0.04 -50.66
C PRO A 281 17.60 0.85 -49.38
N TRP A 282 18.44 0.36 -48.47
CA TRP A 282 18.75 1.07 -47.23
C TRP A 282 19.59 2.32 -47.52
N GLY A 283 19.21 3.43 -46.90
CA GLY A 283 20.03 4.65 -46.88
C GLY A 283 21.31 4.45 -46.06
N ALA A 284 22.24 5.38 -46.18
CA ALA A 284 23.42 5.41 -45.31
C ALA A 284 22.97 5.45 -43.83
N PRO A 285 23.60 4.67 -42.95
CA PRO A 285 23.21 4.63 -41.54
C PRO A 285 23.35 6.04 -40.94
N PRO A 286 22.43 6.45 -40.05
CA PRO A 286 22.54 7.73 -39.36
C PRO A 286 23.85 7.81 -38.55
N ALA A 287 24.31 9.04 -38.32
CA ALA A 287 25.54 9.31 -37.56
C ALA A 287 25.57 8.57 -36.21
N GLN A 288 26.77 8.13 -35.81
CA GLN A 288 26.99 7.32 -34.60
C GLN A 288 26.36 7.96 -33.36
N VAL A 289 25.29 7.36 -32.86
CA VAL A 289 24.87 7.49 -31.46
C VAL A 289 25.78 6.56 -30.67
N GLY A 290 26.44 7.08 -29.63
CA GLY A 290 27.34 6.30 -28.78
C GLY A 290 26.64 5.07 -28.17
N GLU A 291 27.42 4.03 -27.85
CA GLU A 291 26.87 2.84 -27.18
C GLU A 291 26.08 3.23 -25.92
N PRO A 292 24.88 2.67 -25.70
CA PRO A 292 24.14 2.89 -24.47
C PRO A 292 25.03 2.49 -23.30
N SER A 293 25.34 3.45 -22.44
CA SER A 293 26.38 3.24 -21.43
C SER A 293 25.92 2.25 -20.38
N ARG A 294 26.79 1.28 -20.04
CA ARG A 294 26.61 0.39 -18.88
C ARG A 294 26.29 1.19 -17.60
N THR A 295 26.86 2.38 -17.48
CA THR A 295 26.61 3.32 -16.39
C THR A 295 25.15 3.77 -16.34
N ALA A 296 24.54 4.17 -17.46
CA ALA A 296 23.13 4.57 -17.50
C ALA A 296 22.20 3.42 -17.08
N TRP A 297 22.54 2.18 -17.44
CA TRP A 297 21.77 1.01 -16.99
C TRP A 297 21.86 0.82 -15.47
N LEU A 298 23.06 0.90 -14.90
CA LEU A 298 23.25 0.79 -13.46
C LEU A 298 22.53 1.92 -12.71
N ASN A 299 22.57 3.15 -13.23
CA ASN A 299 21.85 4.29 -12.67
C ASN A 299 20.33 4.07 -12.70
N TYR A 300 19.80 3.62 -13.85
CA TYR A 300 18.39 3.33 -14.02
C TYR A 300 17.90 2.26 -13.03
N VAL A 301 18.64 1.17 -12.87
CA VAL A 301 18.33 0.12 -11.90
C VAL A 301 18.39 0.64 -10.46
N ALA A 302 19.45 1.39 -10.11
CA ALA A 302 19.61 1.95 -8.78
C ALA A 302 18.48 2.94 -8.42
N ALA A 303 18.06 3.79 -9.38
CA ALA A 303 16.93 4.68 -9.21
C ALA A 303 15.61 3.89 -9.04
N GLY A 304 15.44 2.76 -9.74
CA GLY A 304 14.31 1.86 -9.57
C GLY A 304 14.25 1.23 -8.17
N GLN A 305 15.40 0.76 -7.65
CA GLN A 305 15.51 0.24 -6.28
C GLN A 305 15.22 1.31 -5.22
N ARG A 306 15.72 2.53 -5.43
CA ARG A 306 15.46 3.66 -4.52
C ARG A 306 13.97 4.03 -4.55
N LEU A 307 13.34 4.03 -5.71
CA LEU A 307 11.90 4.24 -5.85
C LEU A 307 11.09 3.16 -5.11
N ASP A 308 11.48 1.89 -5.20
CA ASP A 308 10.85 0.81 -4.43
C ASP A 308 10.95 1.04 -2.91
N ALA A 309 12.14 1.39 -2.42
CA ALA A 309 12.37 1.67 -1.00
C ALA A 309 11.49 2.83 -0.49
N VAL A 310 11.51 3.98 -1.18
CA VAL A 310 10.72 5.15 -0.81
C VAL A 310 9.21 4.83 -0.81
N ARG A 311 8.73 4.09 -1.81
CA ARG A 311 7.31 3.74 -1.90
C ARG A 311 6.86 2.80 -0.77
N ARG A 312 7.70 1.86 -0.36
CA ARG A 312 7.41 1.01 0.82
C ARG A 312 7.33 1.83 2.10
N GLU A 313 8.26 2.76 2.27
CA GLU A 313 8.26 3.67 3.41
C GLU A 313 6.97 4.50 3.45
N VAL A 314 6.57 5.08 2.30
CA VAL A 314 5.30 5.81 2.15
C VAL A 314 4.10 4.93 2.53
N ILE A 315 4.04 3.69 2.01
CA ILE A 315 2.95 2.75 2.31
C ILE A 315 2.89 2.45 3.81
N ALA A 316 4.05 2.24 4.46
CA ALA A 316 4.14 2.00 5.89
C ALA A 316 3.65 3.20 6.71
N VAL A 317 4.10 4.42 6.37
CA VAL A 317 3.67 5.66 7.03
C VAL A 317 2.16 5.88 6.85
N VAL A 318 1.63 5.66 5.64
CA VAL A 318 0.18 5.76 5.38
C VAL A 318 -0.60 4.71 6.17
N ALA A 319 -0.09 3.48 6.29
CA ALA A 319 -0.72 2.44 7.10
C ALA A 319 -0.72 2.81 8.59
N GLU A 320 0.38 3.35 9.10
CA GLU A 320 0.48 3.86 10.47
C GLU A 320 -0.51 5.02 10.71
N HIS A 321 -0.58 5.99 9.79
CA HIS A 321 -1.55 7.09 9.87
C HIS A 321 -2.99 6.60 9.85
N LYS A 322 -3.31 5.58 9.04
CA LYS A 322 -4.64 4.94 9.01
C LYS A 322 -4.94 4.23 10.34
N ALA A 323 -3.99 3.51 10.90
CA ALA A 323 -4.13 2.83 12.19
C ALA A 323 -4.33 3.85 13.33
N ALA A 324 -3.52 4.91 13.36
CA ALA A 324 -3.64 6.00 14.33
C ALA A 324 -4.98 6.74 14.20
N LEU A 325 -5.44 7.00 12.97
CA LEU A 325 -6.75 7.61 12.72
C LEU A 325 -7.89 6.71 13.20
N LYS A 326 -7.79 5.40 12.96
CA LYS A 326 -8.77 4.42 13.47
C LYS A 326 -8.78 4.41 15.00
N ALA A 327 -7.62 4.32 15.64
CA ALA A 327 -7.51 4.34 17.10
C ALA A 327 -8.09 5.63 17.70
N ALA A 328 -7.80 6.79 17.10
CA ALA A 328 -8.37 8.07 17.55
C ALA A 328 -9.91 8.12 17.42
N ARG A 329 -10.49 7.49 16.39
CA ARG A 329 -11.96 7.38 16.24
C ARG A 329 -12.55 6.46 17.31
N ASP A 330 -11.89 5.34 17.59
CA ASP A 330 -12.32 4.39 18.62
C ASP A 330 -12.26 5.06 20.02
N ASP A 331 -11.16 5.76 20.36
CA ASP A 331 -11.01 6.54 21.60
C ASP A 331 -12.10 7.63 21.74
N LEU A 332 -12.36 8.37 20.67
CA LEU A 332 -13.39 9.41 20.65
C LEU A 332 -14.78 8.82 20.90
N SER A 333 -15.08 7.66 20.31
CA SER A 333 -16.35 6.97 20.53
C SER A 333 -16.53 6.54 21.99
N ALA A 334 -15.46 6.03 22.62
CA ALA A 334 -15.46 5.62 24.02
C ALA A 334 -15.65 6.81 24.96
N ILE A 335 -14.94 7.93 24.70
CA ILE A 335 -15.10 9.16 25.48
C ILE A 335 -16.53 9.71 25.35
N ARG A 336 -17.12 9.71 24.15
CA ARG A 336 -18.52 10.13 23.94
C ARG A 336 -19.50 9.26 24.73
N ALA A 337 -19.31 7.95 24.74
CA ALA A 337 -20.15 7.04 25.51
C ALA A 337 -20.05 7.31 27.02
N LYS A 338 -18.83 7.55 27.54
CA LYS A 338 -18.63 7.89 28.95
C LYS A 338 -19.21 9.26 29.31
N LEU A 339 -19.02 10.27 28.47
CA LEU A 339 -19.59 11.59 28.69
C LEU A 339 -21.13 11.55 28.70
N ALA A 340 -21.75 10.78 27.79
CA ALA A 340 -23.19 10.56 27.80
C ALA A 340 -23.66 9.88 29.09
N HIS A 341 -22.91 8.89 29.59
CA HIS A 341 -23.20 8.25 30.87
C HIS A 341 -23.12 9.24 32.05
N HIS A 342 -22.07 10.07 32.11
CA HIS A 342 -21.93 11.10 33.14
C HIS A 342 -23.03 12.16 33.08
N GLN A 343 -23.40 12.59 31.88
CA GLN A 343 -24.49 13.55 31.71
C GLN A 343 -25.82 12.98 32.21
N ALA A 344 -26.12 11.71 31.91
CA ALA A 344 -27.30 11.03 32.42
C ALA A 344 -27.27 10.93 33.96
N TYR A 345 -26.13 10.55 34.54
CA TYR A 345 -25.95 10.45 35.99
C TYR A 345 -26.13 11.80 36.71
N LEU A 346 -25.50 12.87 36.22
CA LEU A 346 -25.62 14.21 36.79
C LEU A 346 -27.04 14.77 36.67
N THR A 347 -27.73 14.47 35.56
CA THR A 347 -29.13 14.87 35.37
C THR A 347 -30.04 14.19 36.39
N GLU A 348 -29.79 12.91 36.70
CA GLU A 348 -30.55 12.19 37.72
C GLU A 348 -30.30 12.75 39.13
N ILE A 349 -29.04 13.05 39.48
CA ILE A 349 -28.72 13.71 40.77
C ILE A 349 -29.39 15.08 40.87
N ALA A 350 -29.31 15.91 39.82
CA ALA A 350 -29.94 17.23 39.81
C ALA A 350 -31.46 17.13 40.00
N ARG A 351 -32.08 16.13 39.37
CA ARG A 351 -33.51 15.81 39.52
C ARG A 351 -33.86 15.40 40.96
N GLU A 352 -33.05 14.55 41.58
CA GLU A 352 -33.23 14.15 42.99
C GLU A 352 -33.06 15.34 43.96
N ALA A 353 -32.16 16.28 43.66
CA ALA A 353 -31.89 17.46 44.49
C ALA A 353 -32.85 18.64 44.24
N GLY A 354 -33.83 18.52 43.34
CA GLY A 354 -34.74 19.61 42.95
C GLY A 354 -34.07 20.74 42.15
N GLY A 355 -32.86 20.51 41.64
CA GLY A 355 -32.09 21.48 40.85
C GLY A 355 -32.44 21.45 39.35
N ARG A 356 -32.02 22.50 38.62
CA ARG A 356 -32.06 22.51 37.15
C ARG A 356 -30.92 21.66 36.57
N ALA A 357 -31.16 21.05 35.41
CA ALA A 357 -30.15 20.32 34.66
C ALA A 357 -28.97 21.25 34.30
N PHE A 358 -27.75 20.71 34.41
CA PHE A 358 -26.54 21.41 33.99
C PHE A 358 -26.39 21.33 32.47
N ASP A 359 -26.11 22.46 31.82
CA ASP A 359 -25.68 22.49 30.42
C ASP A 359 -24.16 22.26 30.37
N LEU A 360 -23.73 21.22 29.65
CA LEU A 360 -22.33 20.80 29.52
C LEU A 360 -21.75 21.15 28.15
N MET A 361 -22.40 22.03 27.38
CA MET A 361 -21.88 22.46 26.09
C MET A 361 -20.62 23.31 26.26
N PRO A 362 -19.49 22.91 25.61
CA PRO A 362 -18.28 23.69 25.65
C PRO A 362 -18.52 25.06 25.01
N SER A 363 -17.96 26.10 25.62
CA SER A 363 -18.01 27.44 25.04
C SER A 363 -17.23 27.49 23.71
N TRP A 364 -17.56 28.47 22.88
CA TRP A 364 -16.85 28.70 21.62
C TRP A 364 -15.34 28.93 21.84
N GLN A 365 -14.96 29.63 22.91
CA GLN A 365 -13.56 29.93 23.24
C GLN A 365 -12.77 28.68 23.66
N GLU A 366 -13.39 27.76 24.39
CA GLU A 366 -12.79 26.47 24.72
C GLU A 366 -12.59 25.61 23.47
N THR A 367 -13.57 25.63 22.55
CA THR A 367 -13.48 24.92 21.26
C THR A 367 -12.32 25.45 20.40
N GLN A 368 -12.14 26.77 20.34
CA GLN A 368 -11.01 27.41 19.66
C GLN A 368 -9.66 27.05 20.30
N THR A 369 -9.59 27.04 21.64
CA THR A 369 -8.37 26.69 22.38
C THR A 369 -7.97 25.24 22.11
N ALA A 370 -8.93 24.31 22.12
CA ALA A 370 -8.69 22.91 21.80
C ALA A 370 -8.22 22.73 20.34
N ALA A 371 -8.83 23.47 19.40
CA ALA A 371 -8.43 23.44 17.99
C ALA A 371 -6.97 23.93 17.77
N ALA A 372 -6.56 24.98 18.46
CA ALA A 372 -5.18 25.50 18.39
C ALA A 372 -4.14 24.47 18.91
N VAL A 373 -4.46 23.80 20.02
CA VAL A 373 -3.59 22.74 20.58
C VAL A 373 -3.43 21.57 19.60
N LEU A 374 -4.52 21.13 18.95
CA LEU A 374 -4.49 19.99 18.02
C LEU A 374 -3.75 20.30 16.71
N THR A 375 -3.88 21.54 16.22
CA THR A 375 -3.22 22.00 14.99
C THR A 375 -1.77 22.40 15.19
N GLY A 376 -1.31 22.53 16.44
CA GLY A 376 0.03 23.04 16.75
C GLY A 376 0.18 24.53 16.48
N ALA A 377 -0.94 25.26 16.28
CA ALA A 377 -0.91 26.70 16.13
C ALA A 377 -0.44 27.36 17.44
N ALA A 378 0.50 28.29 17.35
CA ALA A 378 1.00 29.03 18.51
C ALA A 378 -0.17 29.64 19.28
N ARG A 379 -0.20 29.41 20.60
CA ARG A 379 -1.26 29.88 21.50
C ARG A 379 -1.41 31.41 21.32
N PRO A 380 -2.59 31.95 20.96
CA PRO A 380 -2.76 33.39 20.92
C PRO A 380 -2.49 33.97 22.30
N ALA A 381 -1.57 34.93 22.38
CA ALA A 381 -1.18 35.56 23.63
C ALA A 381 -2.42 36.13 24.34
N ALA A 382 -2.65 35.69 25.58
CA ALA A 382 -3.77 36.16 26.38
C ALA A 382 -3.66 37.67 26.60
N GLN A 383 -4.68 38.42 26.18
CA GLN A 383 -4.83 39.85 26.50
C GLN A 383 -4.99 40.02 28.02
N PRO A 384 -4.34 41.01 28.65
CA PRO A 384 -4.44 41.23 30.09
C PRO A 384 -5.83 41.77 30.45
N ALA A 385 -6.50 41.07 31.37
CA ALA A 385 -7.82 41.40 31.86
C ALA A 385 -7.86 42.79 32.53
N GLY A 386 -8.72 43.66 32.00
CA GLY A 386 -9.04 44.96 32.55
C GLY A 386 -9.70 44.86 33.94
N ARG A 387 -8.96 45.34 34.92
CA ARG A 387 -9.34 45.86 36.25
C ARG A 387 -10.83 46.27 36.37
N ARG A 388 -11.67 45.45 37.04
CA ARG A 388 -12.94 45.91 37.64
C ARG A 388 -12.72 46.21 39.13
N ARG A 389 -12.96 47.46 39.50
CA ARG A 389 -12.89 48.05 40.84
C ARG A 389 -14.28 47.98 41.45
N GLY A 390 -14.42 47.40 42.64
CA GLY A 390 -15.66 47.39 43.42
C GLY A 390 -15.35 46.89 44.83
N ALA A 391 -15.56 47.76 45.82
CA ALA A 391 -15.05 47.68 47.18
C ALA A 391 -15.99 46.93 48.14
N ALA A 392 -15.39 46.23 49.13
CA ALA A 392 -15.88 46.11 50.51
C ALA A 392 -14.73 45.60 51.42
N GLN A 393 -14.37 46.41 52.42
CA GLN A 393 -13.57 46.11 53.65
C GLN A 393 -14.32 45.08 54.53
N GLU A 394 -13.78 44.29 55.47
CA GLU A 394 -12.55 44.16 56.31
C GLU A 394 -12.73 42.81 57.11
N PRO A 395 -11.87 42.34 58.08
CA PRO A 395 -10.60 42.84 58.58
C PRO A 395 -9.45 41.79 58.62
N ALA A 396 -8.30 42.29 59.04
CA ALA A 396 -6.98 41.69 59.03
C ALA A 396 -6.68 40.65 60.14
N THR A 397 -5.75 39.75 59.82
CA THR A 397 -4.82 39.16 60.80
C THR A 397 -3.38 39.26 60.28
N THR A 398 -2.50 39.53 61.23
CA THR A 398 -1.16 40.14 61.18
C THR A 398 0.02 39.18 60.89
N TRP A 399 0.95 39.64 60.03
CA TRP A 399 2.44 39.64 60.06
C TRP A 399 3.30 38.36 60.32
N PRO A 400 4.62 38.31 59.96
CA PRO A 400 5.49 39.40 59.49
C PRO A 400 6.30 39.20 58.19
N GLN A 401 6.79 40.35 57.70
CA GLN A 401 7.75 40.56 56.62
C GLN A 401 9.21 40.26 57.00
N GLN A 402 10.05 40.03 55.99
CA GLN A 402 11.38 40.63 55.90
C GLN A 402 11.81 40.90 54.43
N PRO A 403 12.75 41.84 54.18
CA PRO A 403 12.80 42.69 52.99
C PRO A 403 14.01 42.43 52.07
N GLY A 404 13.90 42.84 50.81
CA GLY A 404 15.02 42.86 49.87
C GLY A 404 14.76 43.75 48.66
N SER A 405 15.42 44.90 48.65
CA SER A 405 15.42 45.97 47.66
C SER A 405 16.15 45.60 46.37
N ARG A 406 15.69 46.13 45.21
CA ARG A 406 16.53 46.94 44.30
C ARG A 406 15.77 47.54 43.12
N THR A 407 16.11 48.80 42.93
CA THR A 407 15.79 49.83 41.94
C THR A 407 16.28 49.49 40.52
N ALA A 408 15.54 49.91 39.48
CA ALA A 408 16.06 50.42 38.19
C ALA A 408 14.88 50.66 37.21
N THR A 409 14.40 51.90 37.09
CA THR A 409 14.57 52.83 35.95
C THR A 409 13.77 52.50 34.68
N LEU A 410 12.76 53.35 34.42
CA LEU A 410 12.12 53.61 33.14
C LEU A 410 13.12 54.20 32.11
N PRO A 411 12.79 54.14 30.82
CA PRO A 411 12.41 55.42 30.21
C PRO A 411 11.18 55.34 29.29
N VAL A 412 10.57 56.52 29.19
CA VAL A 412 9.42 56.91 28.36
C VAL A 412 9.87 57.16 26.92
N SER A 413 9.07 56.73 25.92
CA SER A 413 8.98 57.38 24.60
C SER A 413 7.70 56.99 23.83
N ALA A 414 6.84 57.99 23.63
CA ALA A 414 6.03 58.40 22.45
C ALA A 414 5.32 57.40 21.48
N PRO A 415 4.21 57.84 20.81
CA PRO A 415 3.13 57.01 20.26
C PRO A 415 3.26 56.64 18.75
N PRO A 416 2.36 55.83 18.15
CA PRO A 416 2.63 55.10 16.91
C PRO A 416 2.23 55.86 15.63
N VAL A 417 2.97 55.58 14.56
CA VAL A 417 2.65 55.93 13.16
C VAL A 417 2.17 54.65 12.45
N ALA A 418 1.00 54.71 11.83
CA ALA A 418 0.45 53.66 10.99
C ALA A 418 1.03 53.71 9.56
N PRO A 419 1.11 52.58 8.86
CA PRO A 419 0.97 52.61 7.41
C PRO A 419 -0.16 51.70 6.93
N GLY A 420 -1.05 52.28 6.12
CA GLY A 420 -2.05 51.57 5.34
C GLY A 420 -1.41 50.75 4.21
N VAL A 421 -2.04 49.64 3.88
CA VAL A 421 -1.73 48.80 2.72
C VAL A 421 -2.99 48.75 1.85
N PRO A 422 -2.91 49.05 0.54
CA PRO A 422 -4.01 48.87 -0.39
C PRO A 422 -4.04 47.43 -0.93
N SER A 423 -5.24 46.84 -0.98
CA SER A 423 -5.52 45.59 -1.67
C SER A 423 -5.58 45.79 -3.20
N PRO A 424 -5.04 44.88 -4.02
CA PRO A 424 -5.36 44.81 -5.44
C PRO A 424 -6.54 43.85 -5.73
N PRO A 425 -7.24 44.02 -6.86
CA PRO A 425 -8.53 43.40 -7.12
C PRO A 425 -8.44 41.97 -7.65
N ALA A 426 -9.52 41.23 -7.39
CA ALA A 426 -9.79 39.90 -7.89
C ALA A 426 -10.04 39.90 -9.41
N THR A 427 -9.28 39.10 -10.14
CA THR A 427 -9.63 38.62 -11.48
C THR A 427 -10.01 37.14 -11.36
N GLY A 428 -11.28 36.87 -11.66
CA GLY A 428 -11.80 35.52 -11.77
C GLY A 428 -11.30 34.82 -13.02
N ASN A 429 -11.15 33.50 -12.92
CA ASN A 429 -11.26 32.60 -14.06
C ASN A 429 -12.03 31.36 -13.62
N LEU A 430 -13.19 31.17 -14.25
CA LEU A 430 -13.91 29.92 -14.28
C LEU A 430 -13.02 28.86 -14.96
N TYR A 431 -12.84 27.72 -14.30
CA TYR A 431 -12.65 26.46 -15.00
C TYR A 431 -13.67 25.46 -14.45
N LEU A 432 -14.63 25.12 -15.32
CA LEU A 432 -15.56 24.01 -15.14
C LEU A 432 -14.77 22.71 -15.39
N GLY A 433 -14.59 21.91 -14.35
CA GLY A 433 -14.01 20.57 -14.42
C GLY A 433 -14.91 19.59 -13.69
N SER A 434 -15.62 18.78 -14.47
CA SER A 434 -16.63 17.79 -14.09
C SER A 434 -16.16 16.79 -13.02
N THR A 435 -16.91 16.71 -11.92
CA THR A 435 -16.85 15.65 -10.91
C THR A 435 -17.73 14.47 -11.28
N ALA A 436 -17.12 13.34 -11.62
CA ALA A 436 -17.68 11.99 -11.45
C ALA A 436 -16.55 11.19 -10.79
N GLY A 437 -16.70 10.56 -9.63
CA GLY A 437 -17.84 9.82 -9.08
C GLY A 437 -17.26 8.48 -8.65
N ASN A 438 -16.43 8.50 -7.60
CA ASN A 438 -15.71 7.32 -7.12
C ASN A 438 -16.48 6.68 -5.96
N THR A 439 -17.46 5.83 -6.30
CA THR A 439 -18.14 4.97 -5.33
C THR A 439 -17.35 3.68 -5.16
N GLY A 440 -16.75 3.52 -3.98
CA GLY A 440 -16.13 2.28 -3.55
C GLY A 440 -17.17 1.18 -3.34
N ALA A 441 -16.98 0.06 -4.02
CA ALA A 441 -17.73 -1.16 -3.76
C ALA A 441 -16.95 -2.04 -2.76
N ILE A 442 -17.57 -2.25 -1.61
CA ILE A 442 -17.19 -3.19 -0.56
C ILE A 442 -17.59 -4.59 -1.05
N MET A 443 -16.63 -5.49 -1.27
CA MET A 443 -16.90 -6.92 -1.48
C MET A 443 -17.01 -7.63 -0.14
N GLY A 444 -18.21 -8.09 0.19
CA GLY A 444 -18.49 -9.14 1.17
C GLY A 444 -18.65 -10.51 0.49
N PRO A 445 -18.64 -11.62 1.25
CA PRO A 445 -18.44 -12.96 0.71
C PRO A 445 -19.67 -13.52 0.01
N PHE A 446 -19.44 -14.27 -1.07
CA PHE A 446 -20.44 -14.98 -1.87
C PHE A 446 -21.15 -16.05 -1.04
N GLN A 447 -22.48 -15.92 -0.92
CA GLN A 447 -23.39 -17.04 -0.69
C GLN A 447 -23.94 -17.52 -2.03
N THR A 448 -23.80 -18.83 -2.26
CA THR A 448 -24.41 -19.61 -3.33
C THR A 448 -25.92 -19.76 -3.11
N TYR A 449 -26.73 -19.47 -4.12
CA TYR A 449 -28.05 -20.08 -4.29
C TYR A 449 -28.33 -20.38 -5.78
N PRO A 450 -29.08 -21.45 -6.11
CA PRO A 450 -29.15 -22.03 -7.44
C PRO A 450 -30.45 -21.69 -8.19
N GLY A 451 -30.35 -21.71 -9.53
CA GLY A 451 -31.42 -22.22 -10.40
C GLY A 451 -32.25 -21.22 -11.20
N ALA A 452 -32.44 -21.60 -12.48
CA ALA A 452 -33.49 -21.21 -13.45
C ALA A 452 -33.13 -20.10 -14.48
N PRO A 453 -33.77 -20.09 -15.67
CA PRO A 453 -33.29 -20.86 -16.82
C PRO A 453 -33.14 -20.04 -18.11
N ASN A 454 -32.53 -20.69 -19.12
CA ASN A 454 -32.32 -20.28 -20.50
C ASN A 454 -33.50 -19.53 -21.15
N TYR A 455 -33.19 -18.40 -21.78
CA TYR A 455 -33.99 -17.80 -22.84
C TYR A 455 -33.15 -17.73 -24.13
N ASN A 456 -33.55 -18.55 -25.10
CA ASN A 456 -33.20 -18.38 -26.50
C ASN A 456 -34.17 -17.36 -27.12
N GLY A 457 -33.64 -16.42 -27.92
CA GLY A 457 -34.43 -15.50 -28.76
C GLY A 457 -33.52 -14.69 -29.69
N PRO A 458 -33.98 -14.30 -30.89
CA PRO A 458 -33.22 -14.52 -32.12
C PRO A 458 -32.60 -13.26 -32.76
N THR A 459 -31.67 -13.56 -33.66
CA THR A 459 -31.06 -12.76 -34.74
C THR A 459 -31.80 -11.48 -35.15
N GLY A 460 -31.15 -10.34 -34.93
CA GLY A 460 -31.50 -9.03 -35.48
C GLY A 460 -30.33 -8.44 -36.27
N ALA A 461 -30.61 -8.06 -37.51
CA ALA A 461 -29.67 -7.62 -38.54
C ALA A 461 -28.92 -6.31 -38.19
N GLN A 462 -27.66 -6.23 -38.63
CA GLN A 462 -26.82 -5.03 -38.61
C GLN A 462 -27.15 -4.12 -39.82
N PRO A 463 -27.23 -2.78 -39.64
CA PRO A 463 -27.30 -1.86 -40.77
C PRO A 463 -25.90 -1.59 -41.34
N THR A 464 -25.73 -1.89 -42.63
CA THR A 464 -24.56 -1.60 -43.43
C THR A 464 -24.48 -0.09 -43.73
N TYR A 465 -23.44 0.59 -43.25
CA TYR A 465 -23.15 1.98 -43.61
C TYR A 465 -22.15 2.01 -44.77
N ARG A 466 -22.54 2.64 -45.88
CA ARG A 466 -21.77 2.75 -47.13
C ARG A 466 -21.40 4.23 -47.32
N PRO A 467 -20.13 4.63 -47.30
CA PRO A 467 -19.76 5.99 -47.68
C PRO A 467 -19.64 6.14 -49.21
N PRO A 468 -19.83 7.35 -49.75
CA PRO A 468 -19.96 7.59 -51.18
C PRO A 468 -18.62 7.59 -51.92
N VAL A 469 -18.69 7.08 -53.14
CA VAL A 469 -17.67 7.11 -54.19
C VAL A 469 -17.63 8.51 -54.79
N SER A 470 -16.43 9.10 -54.91
CA SER A 470 -16.17 10.23 -55.80
C SER A 470 -14.94 9.91 -56.65
N GLY A 471 -15.09 10.05 -57.98
CA GLY A 471 -14.03 9.92 -59.00
C GLY A 471 -12.97 11.03 -58.89
N VAL A 472 -11.92 11.14 -59.69
CA VAL A 472 -11.58 10.77 -61.08
C VAL A 472 -10.03 10.78 -61.16
N PRO A 473 -9.37 10.04 -62.09
CA PRO A 473 -7.93 9.78 -62.00
C PRO A 473 -7.07 10.85 -62.71
N ALA A 474 -5.92 11.18 -62.13
CA ALA A 474 -4.84 11.88 -62.83
C ALA A 474 -3.73 10.88 -63.23
N ARG A 475 -3.41 10.89 -64.53
CA ARG A 475 -2.36 10.10 -65.20
C ARG A 475 -0.94 10.55 -64.79
N PRO A 476 0.10 9.72 -64.99
CA PRO A 476 1.43 9.93 -64.48
C PRO A 476 2.30 10.77 -65.43
N GLN A 477 3.23 11.54 -64.88
CA GLN A 477 4.37 12.11 -65.60
C GLN A 477 5.68 11.69 -64.92
N SER A 478 6.52 11.02 -65.70
CA SER A 478 7.97 10.86 -65.57
C SER A 478 8.52 10.94 -67.01
N PRO A 479 9.83 11.15 -67.28
CA PRO A 479 10.95 11.51 -66.40
C PRO A 479 11.77 12.72 -66.90
N GLY A 480 12.57 13.36 -66.03
CA GLY A 480 13.54 14.41 -66.39
C GLY A 480 14.94 14.10 -65.84
N GLN A 481 15.89 13.92 -66.76
CA GLN A 481 17.30 13.59 -66.56
C GLN A 481 18.18 14.78 -66.11
N ALA A 482 19.14 14.46 -65.22
CA ALA A 482 20.56 14.91 -65.14
C ALA A 482 20.87 16.43 -64.90
N PRO A 483 22.11 16.85 -64.53
CA PRO A 483 23.40 16.13 -64.35
C PRO A 483 24.05 16.36 -62.95
N GLY A 484 24.96 15.52 -62.44
CA GLY A 484 26.38 15.46 -62.79
C GLY A 484 27.24 16.38 -61.90
N TYR A 485 27.85 15.84 -60.83
CA TYR A 485 28.94 16.52 -60.10
C TYR A 485 29.89 15.50 -59.45
N VAL A 486 31.18 15.59 -59.77
CA VAL A 486 32.33 14.89 -59.17
C VAL A 486 33.51 15.91 -59.16
N PRO A 487 34.60 15.70 -58.41
CA PRO A 487 34.75 16.05 -56.99
C PRO A 487 35.85 17.12 -56.78
N SER A 488 35.84 17.81 -55.64
CA SER A 488 36.96 18.66 -55.22
C SER A 488 37.64 18.10 -53.97
N HIS A 489 38.93 17.83 -54.13
CA HIS A 489 39.92 17.48 -53.11
C HIS A 489 39.80 18.28 -51.81
N ALA A 490 39.91 17.59 -50.68
CA ALA A 490 40.34 18.20 -49.42
C ALA A 490 41.28 17.25 -48.65
N LYS A 491 42.38 17.86 -48.21
CA LYS A 491 43.59 17.31 -47.61
C LYS A 491 43.36 16.54 -46.30
N SER A 492 44.09 15.44 -46.16
CA SER A 492 44.47 14.85 -44.87
C SER A 492 45.22 15.84 -43.98
N PRO A 493 45.11 15.66 -42.64
CA PRO A 493 46.26 15.87 -41.79
C PRO A 493 46.60 14.64 -40.93
N ALA A 494 47.89 14.29 -41.01
CA ALA A 494 48.78 13.79 -39.97
C ALA A 494 48.25 12.79 -38.93
N GLN A 495 48.74 11.55 -39.07
CA GLN A 495 48.95 10.61 -37.98
C GLN A 495 49.85 11.22 -36.90
N VAL A 496 49.39 11.22 -35.65
CA VAL A 496 50.24 11.36 -34.47
C VAL A 496 50.34 10.00 -33.80
N SER A 497 51.58 9.51 -33.72
CA SER A 497 52.01 8.30 -33.04
C SER A 497 51.82 8.44 -31.53
N GLY A 498 51.04 7.55 -30.91
CA GLY A 498 50.87 7.44 -29.46
C GLY A 498 51.47 6.12 -28.97
N GLY A 499 52.57 6.22 -28.21
CA GLY A 499 53.23 5.09 -27.55
C GLY A 499 52.45 4.54 -26.33
N PRO A 500 52.86 3.38 -25.80
CA PRO A 500 52.09 2.64 -24.80
C PRO A 500 52.27 3.20 -23.39
N VAL A 501 51.16 3.55 -22.74
CA VAL A 501 51.11 3.90 -21.31
C VAL A 501 50.85 2.63 -20.49
N ARG A 502 51.78 2.33 -19.58
CA ARG A 502 51.66 1.29 -18.53
C ARG A 502 50.50 1.59 -17.57
N PRO A 503 49.72 0.60 -17.11
CA PRO A 503 48.78 0.82 -16.01
C PRO A 503 49.51 0.81 -14.65
N ALA A 504 49.28 1.85 -13.87
CA ALA A 504 49.60 1.90 -12.45
C ALA A 504 48.57 1.06 -11.66
N ALA A 505 49.07 0.21 -10.77
CA ALA A 505 48.28 -0.59 -9.85
C ALA A 505 47.61 0.31 -8.80
N VAL A 506 46.28 0.20 -8.68
CA VAL A 506 45.52 0.77 -7.56
C VAL A 506 45.10 -0.40 -6.68
N SER A 507 45.82 -0.58 -5.58
CA SER A 507 45.46 -1.46 -4.47
C SER A 507 44.75 -0.61 -3.41
N GLY A 508 43.54 -1.00 -3.04
CA GLY A 508 42.72 -0.26 -2.08
C GLY A 508 41.57 -1.11 -1.56
N VAL A 509 41.89 -2.07 -0.69
CA VAL A 509 40.93 -2.80 0.14
C VAL A 509 40.72 -2.00 1.43
N PRO A 510 39.49 -1.68 1.87
CA PRO A 510 39.28 -1.20 3.22
C PRO A 510 39.05 -2.38 4.18
N ALA A 511 39.94 -2.50 5.16
CA ALA A 511 39.73 -3.32 6.35
C ALA A 511 38.78 -2.60 7.34
N PRO A 512 37.98 -3.34 8.13
CA PRO A 512 37.11 -2.74 9.14
C PRO A 512 37.91 -2.35 10.39
N VAL A 513 37.79 -1.09 10.80
CA VAL A 513 38.33 -0.60 12.07
C VAL A 513 37.34 -0.90 13.18
N SER A 514 37.72 -1.83 14.06
CA SER A 514 37.13 -2.00 15.40
C SER A 514 37.60 -0.87 16.31
N THR A 515 36.67 -0.04 16.79
CA THR A 515 36.91 0.87 17.93
C THR A 515 36.21 0.30 19.16
N GLY A 516 36.97 -0.43 19.97
CA GLY A 516 36.65 -0.66 21.38
C GLY A 516 37.13 0.54 22.19
N ALA A 517 36.20 1.23 22.86
CA ALA A 517 36.51 2.23 23.87
C ALA A 517 35.69 1.94 25.14
N THR A 518 36.35 1.34 26.11
CA THR A 518 35.93 1.23 27.51
C THR A 518 36.03 2.60 28.16
N GLY A 519 34.88 3.28 28.33
CA GLY A 519 34.76 4.51 29.10
C GLY A 519 33.83 4.28 30.28
N THR A 520 34.40 4.12 31.48
CA THR A 520 33.69 4.12 32.76
C THR A 520 33.23 5.55 33.08
N GLY A 521 31.97 5.85 32.77
CA GLY A 521 31.29 7.10 33.15
C GLY A 521 30.19 6.82 34.17
N THR A 522 30.28 7.48 35.32
CA THR A 522 29.34 7.42 36.44
C THR A 522 27.93 7.88 36.04
N ALA A 523 26.95 6.99 36.17
CA ALA A 523 25.56 7.23 35.85
C ALA A 523 24.91 8.20 36.87
N ARG A 524 24.45 9.35 36.38
CA ARG A 524 23.50 10.24 37.06
C ARG A 524 22.07 9.76 36.73
N PRO A 525 21.14 9.63 37.69
CA PRO A 525 19.79 9.17 37.41
C PRO A 525 19.07 10.21 36.52
N GLN A 526 18.71 9.80 35.31
CA GLN A 526 17.86 10.57 34.42
C GLN A 526 16.41 10.47 34.91
N SER A 527 15.79 11.62 35.16
CA SER A 527 14.34 11.72 35.34
C SER A 527 13.62 11.16 34.10
N PRO A 528 12.43 10.55 34.25
CA PRO A 528 11.70 9.99 33.11
C PRO A 528 11.39 11.09 32.09
N GLN A 529 12.07 11.08 30.95
CA GLN A 529 11.75 11.94 29.82
C GLN A 529 10.36 11.57 29.32
N SER A 530 9.49 12.57 29.24
CA SER A 530 8.19 12.41 28.57
C SER A 530 8.45 12.00 27.11
N PRO A 531 7.67 11.04 26.56
CA PRO A 531 7.85 10.61 25.18
C PRO A 531 7.72 11.82 24.23
N PRO A 532 8.48 11.86 23.12
CA PRO A 532 8.39 12.93 22.14
C PRO A 532 6.94 13.08 21.67
N ALA A 533 6.50 14.34 21.52
CA ALA A 533 5.14 14.63 21.08
C ALA A 533 4.93 14.04 19.67
N PRO A 534 3.78 13.41 19.40
CA PRO A 534 3.51 12.83 18.08
C PRO A 534 3.51 13.91 17.00
N GLU A 535 4.27 13.68 15.92
CA GLU A 535 4.41 14.63 14.80
C GLU A 535 3.18 14.62 13.87
N SER A 536 2.44 13.51 13.83
CA SER A 536 1.21 13.38 13.03
C SER A 536 -0.01 13.94 13.76
N LEU A 537 -0.94 14.55 13.01
CA LEU A 537 -2.21 15.04 13.56
C LEU A 537 -3.03 13.94 14.26
N PRO A 538 -3.20 12.72 13.68
CA PRO A 538 -3.88 11.63 14.37
C PRO A 538 -3.20 11.24 15.68
N GLY A 539 -1.87 11.22 15.72
CA GLY A 539 -1.10 10.97 16.93
C GLY A 539 -1.36 12.03 18.01
N ARG A 540 -1.36 13.32 17.64
CA ARG A 540 -1.70 14.42 18.57
C ARG A 540 -3.12 14.31 19.10
N VAL A 541 -4.08 13.99 18.23
CA VAL A 541 -5.48 13.80 18.63
C VAL A 541 -5.62 12.61 19.58
N SER A 542 -5.05 11.44 19.25
CA SER A 542 -5.09 10.27 20.15
C SER A 542 -4.40 10.56 21.49
N HIS A 543 -3.28 11.27 21.50
CA HIS A 543 -2.64 11.70 22.74
C HIS A 543 -3.57 12.60 23.58
N ALA A 544 -4.17 13.62 22.97
CA ALA A 544 -5.12 14.51 23.64
C ALA A 544 -6.35 13.75 24.18
N LEU A 545 -6.89 12.78 23.42
CA LEU A 545 -8.00 11.94 23.85
C LEU A 545 -7.61 11.05 25.04
N ARG A 546 -6.40 10.48 25.06
CA ARG A 546 -5.90 9.70 26.21
C ARG A 546 -5.75 10.55 27.46
N VAL A 547 -5.24 11.78 27.33
CA VAL A 547 -5.18 12.74 28.44
C VAL A 547 -6.59 13.08 28.96
N ALA A 548 -7.54 13.33 28.05
CA ALA A 548 -8.94 13.58 28.41
C ALA A 548 -9.59 12.37 29.12
N ALA A 549 -9.35 11.15 28.62
CA ALA A 549 -9.85 9.93 29.23
C ALA A 549 -9.27 9.69 30.64
N ALA A 550 -7.99 10.00 30.85
CA ALA A 550 -7.35 9.94 32.17
C ALA A 550 -7.98 10.94 33.14
N GLY A 551 -8.20 12.19 32.70
CA GLY A 551 -8.91 13.20 33.49
C GLY A 551 -10.34 12.79 33.82
N LEU A 552 -11.06 12.19 32.86
CA LEU A 552 -12.40 11.66 33.08
C LEU A 552 -12.40 10.55 34.13
N LYS A 553 -11.45 9.61 34.06
CA LYS A 553 -11.28 8.55 35.06
C LYS A 553 -10.95 9.09 36.46
N GLN A 554 -10.15 10.15 36.54
CA GLN A 554 -9.88 10.82 37.81
C GLN A 554 -11.16 11.47 38.38
N SER A 555 -11.98 12.09 37.53
CA SER A 555 -13.28 12.65 37.94
C SER A 555 -14.28 11.57 38.35
N GLU A 556 -14.31 10.42 37.66
CA GLU A 556 -15.08 9.23 38.07
C GLU A 556 -14.67 8.79 39.48
N GLY A 557 -13.36 8.72 39.76
CA GLY A 557 -12.85 8.37 41.09
C GLY A 557 -13.23 9.38 42.17
N ALA A 558 -13.30 10.68 41.84
CA ALA A 558 -13.73 11.72 42.76
C ALA A 558 -15.25 11.66 43.04
N LEU A 559 -16.07 11.35 42.02
CA LEU A 559 -17.51 11.15 42.15
C LEU A 559 -17.85 9.83 42.87
N ALA A 560 -17.03 8.80 42.68
CA ALA A 560 -17.17 7.49 43.31
C ALA A 560 -16.58 7.45 44.73
N ALA A 561 -15.80 8.46 45.13
CA ALA A 561 -15.35 8.59 46.51
C ALA A 561 -16.61 8.70 47.38
N PRO A 562 -16.92 7.68 48.19
CA PRO A 562 -18.18 7.60 48.89
C PRO A 562 -18.29 8.80 49.82
N ASP A 563 -19.50 9.35 49.87
CA ASP A 563 -19.96 10.23 50.92
C ASP A 563 -19.46 9.67 52.27
N ARG A 564 -18.46 10.33 52.86
CA ARG A 564 -17.80 9.87 54.10
C ARG A 564 -18.73 9.94 55.32
N SER A 565 -20.00 10.28 55.12
CA SER A 565 -21.06 10.06 56.09
C SER A 565 -21.45 8.56 56.10
N GLY A 566 -20.66 7.74 56.79
CA GLY A 566 -20.75 6.26 56.87
C GLY A 566 -22.04 5.64 57.45
N THR A 567 -23.18 6.31 57.38
CA THR A 567 -24.46 5.83 57.92
C THR A 567 -25.21 4.94 56.92
N ALA A 568 -25.14 5.22 55.61
CA ALA A 568 -25.94 4.50 54.62
C ALA A 568 -25.40 3.11 54.23
N SER A 569 -24.09 2.84 54.35
CA SER A 569 -23.52 1.51 54.04
C SER A 569 -23.72 0.52 55.20
N SER A 570 -23.65 1.02 56.45
CA SER A 570 -23.87 0.20 57.66
C SER A 570 -25.28 -0.37 57.70
N THR A 571 -26.30 0.44 57.43
CA THR A 571 -27.70 -0.02 57.43
C THR A 571 -27.96 -1.09 56.36
N ARG A 572 -27.35 -0.99 55.18
CA ARG A 572 -27.51 -1.98 54.10
C ARG A 572 -26.79 -3.29 54.38
N ALA A 573 -25.59 -3.21 54.96
CA ALA A 573 -24.87 -4.39 55.43
C ALA A 573 -25.69 -5.14 56.49
N TRP A 574 -26.32 -4.41 57.42
CA TRP A 574 -27.20 -4.99 58.43
C TRP A 574 -28.46 -5.66 57.84
N ILE A 575 -29.13 -5.03 56.88
CA ILE A 575 -30.31 -5.61 56.22
C ILE A 575 -29.94 -6.91 55.49
N ASN A 576 -28.84 -6.90 54.73
CA ASN A 576 -28.38 -8.11 54.04
C ASN A 576 -28.00 -9.21 55.03
N ALA A 577 -27.28 -8.87 56.10
CA ALA A 577 -26.87 -9.81 57.13
C ALA A 577 -28.10 -10.45 57.78
N ALA A 578 -29.13 -9.65 58.10
CA ALA A 578 -30.39 -10.13 58.64
C ALA A 578 -31.08 -11.12 57.67
N ILE A 579 -31.18 -10.79 56.39
CA ILE A 579 -31.83 -11.67 55.39
C ILE A 579 -31.08 -13.00 55.26
N TYR A 580 -29.75 -12.99 55.09
CA TYR A 580 -28.97 -14.23 55.00
C TYR A 580 -29.06 -15.06 56.30
N PHE A 581 -29.06 -14.40 57.45
CA PHE A 581 -29.16 -15.05 58.75
C PHE A 581 -30.51 -15.74 58.93
N THR A 582 -31.62 -15.10 58.51
CA THR A 582 -32.95 -15.72 58.54
C THR A 582 -32.98 -17.03 57.76
N PHE A 583 -32.43 -17.07 56.54
CA PHE A 583 -32.40 -18.31 55.75
C PHE A 583 -31.43 -19.36 56.30
N ALA A 584 -30.31 -18.95 56.89
CA ALA A 584 -29.38 -19.86 57.55
C ALA A 584 -30.01 -20.55 58.77
N VAL A 585 -30.77 -19.79 59.58
CA VAL A 585 -31.51 -20.32 60.74
C VAL A 585 -32.61 -21.29 60.27
N LEU A 586 -33.38 -20.95 59.24
CA LEU A 586 -34.39 -21.84 58.68
C LEU A 586 -33.79 -23.17 58.19
N ALA A 587 -32.66 -23.11 57.50
CA ALA A 587 -31.93 -24.31 57.07
C ALA A 587 -31.49 -25.19 58.26
N ALA A 588 -30.92 -24.58 59.30
CA ALA A 588 -30.55 -25.29 60.53
C ALA A 588 -31.76 -25.94 61.22
N PHE A 589 -32.92 -25.27 61.24
CA PHE A 589 -34.16 -25.80 61.82
C PHE A 589 -34.70 -27.03 61.08
N VAL A 590 -34.57 -27.08 59.74
CA VAL A 590 -34.94 -28.26 58.94
C VAL A 590 -33.98 -29.42 59.19
N GLN A 591 -32.72 -29.10 59.46
CA GLN A 591 -31.66 -30.08 59.62
C GLN A 591 -31.74 -30.87 60.93
N VAL A 592 -32.11 -30.23 62.04
CA VAL A 592 -32.18 -30.88 63.36
C VAL A 592 -33.14 -32.08 63.39
N PRO A 593 -34.42 -31.97 62.95
CA PRO A 593 -35.33 -33.12 62.89
C PRO A 593 -34.85 -34.20 61.93
N THR A 594 -34.23 -33.82 60.82
CA THR A 594 -33.71 -34.76 59.82
C THR A 594 -32.58 -35.61 60.40
N LEU A 595 -31.70 -35.00 61.18
CA LEU A 595 -30.62 -35.70 61.89
C LEU A 595 -31.17 -36.58 63.02
N LEU A 596 -32.12 -36.08 63.83
CA LEU A 596 -32.73 -36.83 64.93
C LEU A 596 -33.61 -38.01 64.46
N ALA A 597 -34.27 -37.90 63.31
CA ALA A 597 -35.07 -38.97 62.73
C ALA A 597 -34.20 -40.09 62.13
N GLY A 598 -32.95 -39.78 61.74
CA GLY A 598 -32.00 -40.74 61.17
C GLY A 598 -31.61 -41.87 62.13
N GLU A 599 -31.60 -41.61 63.46
CA GLU A 599 -31.28 -42.64 64.45
C GLU A 599 -32.33 -43.76 64.55
N ARG A 600 -33.56 -43.54 64.07
CA ARG A 600 -34.68 -44.49 64.23
C ARG A 600 -34.90 -45.40 63.03
N PHE A 601 -34.23 -45.16 61.89
CA PHE A 601 -34.44 -45.92 60.66
C PHE A 601 -33.10 -46.19 59.98
N GLU A 602 -32.69 -47.47 59.95
CA GLU A 602 -31.39 -47.94 59.42
C GLU A 602 -31.10 -47.53 57.95
N GLY A 603 -32.10 -47.05 57.19
CA GLY A 603 -31.95 -46.55 55.82
C GLY A 603 -31.88 -45.02 55.65
N ILE A 604 -32.27 -44.21 56.64
CA ILE A 604 -32.41 -42.74 56.48
C ILE A 604 -31.06 -42.01 56.66
N SER A 605 -30.10 -42.60 57.38
CA SER A 605 -28.79 -41.99 57.64
C SER A 605 -27.95 -41.71 56.39
N LEU A 606 -28.13 -42.45 55.30
CA LEU A 606 -27.36 -42.24 54.06
C LEU A 606 -27.83 -41.01 53.27
N LEU A 607 -29.09 -40.57 53.47
CA LEU A 607 -29.65 -39.38 52.79
C LEU A 607 -29.55 -38.10 53.66
N ALA A 608 -29.42 -38.23 54.98
CA ALA A 608 -29.33 -37.09 55.88
C ALA A 608 -28.05 -36.25 55.68
N VAL A 609 -26.91 -36.91 55.41
CA VAL A 609 -25.61 -36.25 55.17
C VAL A 609 -25.60 -35.40 53.90
N PRO A 610 -25.99 -35.90 52.71
CA PRO A 610 -26.05 -35.05 51.52
C PRO A 610 -27.10 -33.94 51.65
N CYS A 611 -28.21 -34.18 52.35
CA CYS A 611 -29.21 -33.13 52.62
C CYS A 611 -28.61 -31.99 53.48
N ALA A 612 -27.91 -32.33 54.55
CA ALA A 612 -27.19 -31.39 55.42
C ALA A 612 -26.15 -30.54 54.67
N LEU A 613 -25.48 -31.10 53.67
CA LEU A 613 -24.48 -30.39 52.86
C LEU A 613 -25.09 -29.44 51.83
N VAL A 614 -26.30 -29.73 51.33
CA VAL A 614 -26.96 -28.92 50.29
C VAL A 614 -27.69 -27.71 50.87
N LEU A 615 -28.18 -27.80 52.10
CA LEU A 615 -28.98 -26.74 52.75
C LEU A 615 -28.27 -25.36 52.86
N PRO A 616 -26.97 -25.24 53.19
CA PRO A 616 -26.26 -23.96 53.18
C PRO A 616 -26.26 -23.27 51.81
N ALA A 617 -26.11 -24.03 50.72
CA ALA A 617 -26.13 -23.49 49.36
C ALA A 617 -27.53 -22.97 48.99
N LEU A 618 -28.58 -23.70 49.38
CA LEU A 618 -29.96 -23.25 49.21
C LEU A 618 -30.26 -21.98 50.01
N ALA A 619 -29.83 -21.92 51.28
CA ALA A 619 -29.99 -20.73 52.11
C ALA A 619 -29.31 -19.49 51.50
N PHE A 620 -28.10 -19.66 50.96
CA PHE A 620 -27.38 -18.60 50.24
C PHE A 620 -28.16 -18.14 49.00
N GLY A 621 -28.61 -19.07 48.15
CA GLY A 621 -29.36 -18.76 46.93
C GLY A 621 -30.66 -18.02 47.20
N LEU A 622 -31.43 -18.45 48.20
CA LEU A 622 -32.68 -17.80 48.59
C LEU A 622 -32.45 -16.41 49.19
N GLY A 623 -31.44 -16.24 50.03
CA GLY A 623 -31.03 -14.92 50.54
C GLY A 623 -30.62 -13.98 49.42
N TRP A 624 -29.84 -14.48 48.45
CA TRP A 624 -29.38 -13.73 47.29
C TRP A 624 -30.55 -13.23 46.40
N LEU A 625 -31.51 -14.11 46.12
CA LEU A 625 -32.71 -13.78 45.36
C LEU A 625 -33.60 -12.78 46.12
N THR A 626 -33.78 -12.96 47.42
CA THR A 626 -34.61 -12.09 48.26
C THR A 626 -34.04 -10.68 48.35
N ILE A 627 -32.72 -10.54 48.52
CA ILE A 627 -32.05 -9.23 48.45
C ILE A 627 -32.22 -8.65 47.05
N GLY A 628 -32.08 -9.47 46.00
CA GLY A 628 -32.32 -9.06 44.62
C GLY A 628 -33.73 -8.54 44.33
N ALA A 629 -34.74 -9.12 44.97
CA ALA A 629 -36.14 -8.72 44.80
C ALA A 629 -36.50 -7.48 45.63
N THR A 630 -35.93 -7.36 46.84
CA THR A 630 -36.22 -6.26 47.78
C THR A 630 -35.42 -4.99 47.50
N THR A 631 -34.23 -5.12 46.90
CA THR A 631 -33.37 -3.97 46.59
C THR A 631 -33.39 -3.67 45.09
N ARG A 632 -33.84 -2.46 44.70
CA ARG A 632 -33.91 -2.03 43.28
C ARG A 632 -32.53 -1.77 42.65
N ARG A 633 -31.43 -1.85 43.41
CA ARG A 633 -30.08 -1.54 42.93
C ARG A 633 -29.20 -2.81 42.87
N PRO A 634 -28.60 -3.15 41.72
CA PRO A 634 -27.77 -4.36 41.55
C PRO A 634 -26.58 -4.46 42.50
N THR A 635 -26.06 -3.32 42.97
CA THR A 635 -24.87 -3.20 43.81
C THR A 635 -25.12 -3.47 45.30
N ALA A 636 -26.36 -3.81 45.68
CA ALA A 636 -26.70 -4.04 47.07
C ALA A 636 -26.34 -5.46 47.57
N ARG A 637 -25.90 -6.39 46.73
CA ARG A 637 -25.64 -7.78 47.16
C ARG A 637 -24.22 -7.94 47.70
N THR A 638 -24.10 -8.61 48.85
CA THR A 638 -22.82 -8.88 49.55
C THR A 638 -22.52 -10.38 49.55
N PRO A 639 -21.96 -10.95 48.46
CA PRO A 639 -21.81 -12.41 48.29
C PRO A 639 -20.94 -13.06 49.36
N VAL A 640 -19.83 -12.41 49.73
CA VAL A 640 -18.89 -12.93 50.75
C VAL A 640 -19.57 -13.03 52.12
N MET A 641 -20.32 -11.99 52.51
CA MET A 641 -21.07 -11.98 53.77
C MET A 641 -22.21 -13.00 53.76
N GLY A 642 -22.92 -13.13 52.64
CA GLY A 642 -23.96 -14.14 52.50
C GLY A 642 -23.41 -15.56 52.63
N MET A 643 -22.28 -15.85 51.97
CA MET A 643 -21.63 -17.15 52.07
C MET A 643 -21.21 -17.47 53.51
N ALA A 644 -20.57 -16.52 54.21
CA ALA A 644 -20.14 -16.70 55.60
C ALA A 644 -21.32 -16.97 56.54
N ILE A 645 -22.44 -16.24 56.39
CA ILE A 645 -23.62 -16.41 57.24
C ILE A 645 -24.35 -17.71 56.91
N SER A 646 -24.48 -18.08 55.63
CA SER A 646 -25.15 -19.34 55.24
C SER A 646 -24.41 -20.59 55.71
N LEU A 647 -23.08 -20.53 55.89
CA LEU A 647 -22.30 -21.63 56.48
C LEU A 647 -22.66 -21.89 57.95
N LEU A 648 -23.27 -20.94 58.68
CA LEU A 648 -23.77 -21.18 60.04
C LEU A 648 -24.84 -22.28 60.08
N ALA A 649 -25.50 -22.56 58.95
CA ALA A 649 -26.44 -23.68 58.85
C ALA A 649 -25.77 -25.05 59.08
N LEU A 650 -24.44 -25.18 58.97
CA LEU A 650 -23.72 -26.45 59.21
C LEU A 650 -23.54 -26.79 60.69
N VAL A 651 -23.77 -25.85 61.61
CA VAL A 651 -23.54 -26.05 63.06
C VAL A 651 -24.25 -27.30 63.61
N PRO A 652 -25.53 -27.58 63.32
CA PRO A 652 -26.19 -28.80 63.79
C PRO A 652 -25.52 -30.09 63.31
N MET A 653 -24.99 -30.11 62.08
CA MET A 653 -24.23 -31.25 61.55
C MET A 653 -22.96 -31.50 62.36
N ILE A 654 -22.21 -30.43 62.63
CA ILE A 654 -20.93 -30.51 63.33
C ILE A 654 -21.15 -30.99 64.77
N VAL A 655 -22.17 -30.45 65.45
CA VAL A 655 -22.55 -30.88 66.79
C VAL A 655 -22.98 -32.35 66.79
N PHE A 656 -23.83 -32.76 65.85
CA PHE A 656 -24.29 -34.15 65.73
C PHE A 656 -23.13 -35.13 65.46
N GLY A 657 -22.23 -34.78 64.52
CA GLY A 657 -21.04 -35.57 64.23
C GLY A 657 -20.09 -35.65 65.42
N ALA A 658 -19.92 -34.56 66.19
CA ALA A 658 -19.12 -34.56 67.40
C ALA A 658 -19.73 -35.46 68.49
N VAL A 659 -21.06 -35.40 68.70
CA VAL A 659 -21.76 -36.27 69.66
C VAL A 659 -21.61 -37.75 69.29
N LEU A 660 -21.75 -38.11 68.00
CA LEU A 660 -21.56 -39.48 67.53
C LEU A 660 -20.11 -39.98 67.62
N PHE A 661 -19.12 -39.09 67.57
CA PHE A 661 -17.70 -39.48 67.71
C PHE A 661 -17.23 -39.57 69.17
N LEU A 662 -17.92 -38.88 70.09
CA LEU A 662 -17.56 -38.79 71.50
C LEU A 662 -18.38 -39.72 72.42
N GLY A 663 -19.56 -40.15 71.99
CA GLY A 663 -20.40 -41.16 72.66
C GLY A 663 -20.28 -42.51 71.99
#